data_AF-A0A816U994-F1
#
_entry.id   AF-A0A816U994-F1
#
_cell.length_a   1.000
_cell.length_b   1.000
_cell.length_c   1.000
_cell.angle_alpha   90.00
_cell.angle_beta   90.00
_cell.angle_gamma   90.00
#
_symmetry.space_group_name_H-M   'P 1'
#
loop_
_entity.id
_entity.type
_entity.pdbx_description
1 polymer ?
#
loop_
_entity_poly.entity_id
_entity_poly.type
_entity_poly.pdbx_seq_one_letter_code
_entity_poly.pdbx_strand_id
1 'polypeptide(L)'
;MKEQFFISILLIFIEKTKCSFWNEIPPRCIYDRTTLFSCWNTTLIHPMPLFNDLSYTLKSHNVQIRDSYFYLSLNDLFYNVGSNIETLSLLNNTFSSSLFNQTEKIYFRLLRSLRIHDKKSLQWYQLSASYFPQLIDLDLSYNGFTDEKILLFNQQNFPTLKYLNLSHNQLQSIDNLTGNCLNRIETLILSFNPLTTVMNKIFEFQSLRFLDLSSTVIKQLFSITLLPRLETFLCRQCQQIPMNEYENFLTNCSLFHNHLILDLTETNINSLSLFNPYMKCMRNLIFNNQHLINSVSTKDLLFSVNLENIQIRNIDKIDSIQFNVYDRLKSIDFNDNMNLQYVSLHLMSDYTYLQFLTISNTAVKSFSIDFNQTTKDILHVDVIDMSHSRLETLDFLKYLTFYTLDVSYNRLKIIDVNQIHFPHGMYELLSMNLLNLSSNSMEFIRINWENESPHTIDLSENNLKSAKLQGQSTYSLLLNQNRNLSIKPTTFIIDLPLLRYLNLNSIQFDSFENLIYLHNISNMHTLLLNNNQLKKQHRTLNWSIFYPWHNTLTHLSLQNISLENIDSGVSLSEYCHLLTVDFFSNTHLKCDCSLKPFINWLKTPPLPLADFYEPLNKVLGIECPVRLFDLKCDVRKAKLRIFAAAPIIGILILIVIMIFKLLYSYLKVKPSKPYQHMATDNDSIALTEQSVIQKSDEE
;
A
#
# COMPACT_ATOMS: atom_id res chain seq x y z
N MET A 1 -3.81 -56.77 -74.66
CA MET A 1 -2.83 -56.00 -73.86
C MET A 1 -3.32 -54.57 -73.73
N LYS A 2 -4.11 -54.30 -72.70
CA LYS A 2 -4.62 -52.98 -72.32
C LYS A 2 -4.42 -52.88 -70.82
N GLU A 3 -3.33 -52.26 -70.34
CA GLU A 3 -3.23 -51.78 -68.95
C GLU A 3 -2.00 -50.93 -68.59
N GLN A 4 -1.34 -50.24 -69.53
CA GLN A 4 -0.18 -49.38 -69.18
C GLN A 4 -0.10 -48.06 -69.96
N PHE A 5 -1.24 -47.42 -70.23
CA PHE A 5 -1.29 -46.03 -70.67
C PHE A 5 -2.43 -45.33 -69.93
N PHE A 6 -2.13 -44.19 -69.29
CA PHE A 6 -3.01 -43.29 -68.49
C PHE A 6 -2.92 -43.33 -66.94
N ILE A 7 -1.72 -43.46 -66.35
CA ILE A 7 -1.43 -42.94 -65.00
C ILE A 7 -0.18 -42.04 -65.05
N SER A 8 -0.23 -41.04 -65.92
CA SER A 8 0.82 -39.99 -66.01
C SER A 8 0.24 -38.57 -66.08
N ILE A 9 -1.08 -38.42 -65.88
CA ILE A 9 -1.77 -37.12 -65.83
C ILE A 9 -2.44 -36.88 -64.46
N LEU A 10 -2.36 -37.83 -63.53
CA LEU A 10 -2.99 -37.75 -62.19
C LEU A 10 -1.98 -37.63 -61.03
N LEU A 11 -0.78 -37.08 -61.27
CA LEU A 11 0.20 -36.77 -60.22
C LEU A 11 0.71 -35.31 -60.26
N ILE A 12 0.04 -34.45 -61.04
CA ILE A 12 0.27 -32.99 -61.06
C ILE A 12 -0.84 -32.23 -60.30
N PHE A 13 -1.82 -32.92 -59.69
CA PHE A 13 -3.00 -32.24 -59.12
C PHE A 13 -3.34 -32.51 -57.65
N ILE A 14 -2.46 -33.13 -56.86
CA ILE A 14 -2.68 -33.27 -55.40
C ILE A 14 -1.36 -33.05 -54.64
N GLU A 15 -0.99 -31.78 -54.46
CA GLU A 15 -0.58 -31.16 -53.19
C GLU A 15 -0.28 -29.66 -53.42
N LYS A 16 -1.26 -28.96 -53.98
CA LYS A 16 -1.58 -27.60 -53.53
C LYS A 16 -2.45 -27.73 -52.27
N THR A 17 -1.99 -28.49 -51.28
CA THR A 17 -2.49 -28.31 -49.92
C THR A 17 -1.97 -26.94 -49.51
N LYS A 18 -2.89 -26.03 -49.30
CA LYS A 18 -2.65 -24.80 -48.56
C LYS A 18 -2.10 -25.22 -47.19
N CYS A 19 -0.78 -25.36 -47.07
CA CYS A 19 -0.11 -25.24 -45.79
C CYS A 19 -0.26 -23.78 -45.39
N SER A 20 -1.42 -23.43 -44.82
CA SER A 20 -1.49 -22.21 -44.05
C SER A 20 -0.46 -22.37 -42.94
N PHE A 21 0.44 -21.40 -42.81
CA PHE A 21 1.39 -21.31 -41.69
C PHE A 21 0.73 -21.53 -40.32
N TRP A 22 -0.58 -21.28 -40.24
CA TRP A 22 -1.45 -21.50 -39.10
C TRP A 22 -1.65 -22.95 -38.67
N ASN A 23 -1.22 -23.96 -39.43
CA ASN A 23 -1.27 -25.35 -38.98
C ASN A 23 -0.11 -25.72 -38.04
N GLU A 24 0.95 -24.91 -37.96
CA GLU A 24 2.08 -25.09 -37.04
C GLU A 24 2.60 -23.72 -36.56
N ILE A 25 1.81 -23.02 -35.74
CA ILE A 25 2.37 -21.91 -34.95
C ILE A 25 3.53 -22.49 -34.13
N PRO A 26 4.76 -21.94 -34.21
CA PRO A 26 5.87 -22.47 -33.43
C PRO A 26 5.48 -22.53 -31.95
N PRO A 27 5.88 -23.57 -31.20
CA PRO A 27 5.41 -23.80 -29.83
C PRO A 27 5.72 -22.66 -28.85
N ARG A 28 6.58 -21.71 -29.24
CA ARG A 28 6.95 -20.51 -28.47
C ARG A 28 6.43 -19.22 -29.10
N CYS A 29 5.35 -19.31 -29.86
CA CYS A 29 4.65 -18.19 -30.43
C CYS A 29 3.19 -18.19 -29.96
N ILE A 30 2.74 -17.03 -29.49
CA ILE A 30 1.34 -16.74 -29.16
C ILE A 30 0.80 -15.88 -30.28
N TYR A 31 -0.39 -16.24 -30.77
CA TYR A 31 -1.14 -15.42 -31.69
C TYR A 31 -2.56 -15.24 -31.19
N ASP A 32 -2.93 -13.99 -30.97
CA ASP A 32 -4.31 -13.57 -30.83
C ASP A 32 -4.78 -13.07 -32.21
N ARG A 33 -5.83 -13.72 -32.73
CA ARG A 33 -6.46 -13.37 -34.02
C ARG A 33 -6.99 -11.93 -34.07
N THR A 34 -7.04 -11.23 -32.93
CA THR A 34 -7.54 -9.86 -32.85
C THR A 34 -6.45 -8.79 -32.98
N THR A 35 -5.29 -8.94 -32.31
CA THR A 35 -4.34 -7.81 -32.18
C THR A 35 -2.87 -8.16 -31.93
N LEU A 36 -2.51 -9.36 -31.46
CA LEU A 36 -1.17 -9.64 -30.93
C LEU A 36 -0.51 -10.86 -31.58
N PHE A 37 0.73 -10.69 -32.04
CA PHE A 37 1.62 -11.79 -32.39
C PHE A 37 2.93 -11.67 -31.59
N SER A 38 3.23 -12.67 -30.76
CA SER A 38 4.41 -12.67 -29.90
C SER A 38 5.18 -13.97 -30.00
N CYS A 39 6.49 -13.92 -30.26
CA CYS A 39 7.36 -15.10 -30.28
C CYS A 39 8.61 -14.89 -29.43
N TRP A 40 9.12 -15.98 -28.84
CA TRP A 40 10.38 -15.95 -28.11
C TRP A 40 11.19 -17.24 -28.28
N ASN A 41 12.52 -17.10 -28.31
CA ASN A 41 13.44 -18.24 -28.32
C ASN A 41 13.04 -19.30 -29.37
N THR A 42 12.73 -18.85 -30.57
CA THR A 42 12.23 -19.69 -31.66
C THR A 42 13.07 -19.50 -32.93
N THR A 43 12.91 -20.42 -33.86
CA THR A 43 13.57 -20.37 -35.16
C THR A 43 12.51 -20.17 -36.23
N LEU A 44 12.62 -19.09 -36.99
CA LEU A 44 11.67 -18.68 -38.02
C LEU A 44 12.26 -19.00 -39.40
N ILE A 45 11.76 -20.09 -39.99
CA ILE A 45 12.32 -20.71 -41.20
C ILE A 45 11.67 -20.19 -42.49
N HIS A 46 10.40 -19.79 -42.43
CA HIS A 46 9.65 -19.29 -43.59
C HIS A 46 9.37 -17.78 -43.48
N PRO A 47 9.24 -17.06 -44.62
CA PRO A 47 8.63 -15.73 -44.63
C PRO A 47 7.23 -15.90 -44.07
N MET A 48 7.06 -15.48 -42.82
CA MET A 48 5.80 -15.61 -42.12
C MET A 48 4.67 -15.05 -43.00
N PRO A 49 3.64 -15.83 -43.36
CA PRO A 49 2.44 -15.32 -44.03
C PRO A 49 1.64 -14.33 -43.19
N LEU A 50 2.08 -14.05 -41.97
CA LEU A 50 1.57 -13.03 -41.03
C LEU A 50 1.36 -11.64 -41.64
N PHE A 51 1.88 -11.42 -42.84
CA PHE A 51 1.98 -10.11 -43.44
C PHE A 51 1.30 -9.93 -44.80
N ASN A 52 0.89 -11.02 -45.46
CA ASN A 52 0.39 -10.98 -46.85
C ASN A 52 -1.00 -11.59 -47.06
N ASP A 53 -1.68 -12.06 -46.01
CA ASP A 53 -3.03 -12.62 -46.18
C ASP A 53 -4.10 -11.50 -46.32
N LEU A 54 -4.61 -11.38 -47.54
CA LEU A 54 -5.78 -10.57 -47.95
C LEU A 54 -7.07 -10.89 -47.17
N SER A 55 -7.07 -11.90 -46.28
CA SER A 55 -8.22 -12.34 -45.49
C SER A 55 -8.41 -11.61 -44.15
N TYR A 56 -7.47 -10.74 -43.75
CA TYR A 56 -7.55 -10.05 -42.45
C TYR A 56 -7.84 -8.57 -42.65
N THR A 57 -9.13 -8.21 -42.58
CA THR A 57 -9.65 -6.83 -42.56
C THR A 57 -9.44 -6.11 -41.22
N LEU A 58 -8.48 -6.55 -40.39
CA LEU A 58 -8.28 -6.07 -39.03
C LEU A 58 -7.16 -5.04 -38.98
N LYS A 59 -7.53 -3.83 -38.55
CA LYS A 59 -6.62 -2.70 -38.33
C LYS A 59 -5.82 -2.96 -37.05
N SER A 60 -4.51 -2.68 -37.08
CA SER A 60 -3.66 -2.47 -35.89
C SER A 60 -3.08 -3.72 -35.20
N HIS A 61 -2.23 -4.48 -35.89
CA HIS A 61 -1.51 -5.60 -35.25
C HIS A 61 -0.26 -5.15 -34.50
N ASN A 62 -0.03 -5.76 -33.34
CA ASN A 62 1.16 -5.63 -32.50
C ASN A 62 2.02 -6.88 -32.61
N VAL A 63 3.26 -6.72 -33.06
CA VAL A 63 4.20 -7.81 -33.30
C VAL A 63 5.42 -7.67 -32.40
N GLN A 64 5.71 -8.71 -31.62
CA GLN A 64 6.89 -8.77 -30.77
C GLN A 64 7.64 -10.08 -30.96
N ILE A 65 8.91 -10.01 -31.34
CA ILE A 65 9.75 -11.19 -31.51
C ILE A 65 11.06 -10.96 -30.76
N ARG A 66 11.39 -11.87 -29.84
CA ARG A 66 12.60 -11.77 -29.00
C ARG A 66 13.45 -13.03 -29.03
N ASP A 67 14.76 -12.84 -28.88
CA ASP A 67 15.74 -13.93 -28.67
C ASP A 67 15.64 -15.04 -29.73
N SER A 68 15.27 -14.69 -30.95
CA SER A 68 14.91 -15.64 -32.01
C SER A 68 15.87 -15.58 -33.19
N TYR A 69 15.94 -16.68 -33.94
CA TYR A 69 16.73 -16.78 -35.17
C TYR A 69 15.82 -16.69 -36.39
N PHE A 70 16.13 -15.81 -37.32
CA PHE A 70 15.49 -15.69 -38.63
C PHE A 70 16.41 -16.28 -39.69
N TYR A 71 15.88 -17.22 -40.48
CA TYR A 71 16.56 -17.69 -41.70
C TYR A 71 16.58 -16.62 -42.81
N LEU A 72 15.71 -15.62 -42.70
CA LEU A 72 15.67 -14.45 -43.57
C LEU A 72 16.56 -13.33 -43.03
N SER A 73 17.04 -12.47 -43.93
CA SER A 73 17.67 -11.23 -43.50
C SER A 73 16.63 -10.25 -42.93
N LEU A 74 17.09 -9.26 -42.16
CA LEU A 74 16.21 -8.19 -41.65
C LEU A 74 15.51 -7.43 -42.80
N ASN A 75 16.17 -7.32 -43.96
CA ASN A 75 15.60 -6.67 -45.14
C ASN A 75 14.49 -7.49 -45.77
N ASP A 76 14.71 -8.80 -45.90
CA ASP A 76 13.67 -9.70 -46.40
C ASP A 76 12.48 -9.68 -45.45
N LEU A 77 12.72 -9.59 -44.14
CA LEU A 77 11.65 -9.40 -43.17
C LEU A 77 10.90 -8.09 -43.44
N PHE A 78 11.58 -6.94 -43.53
CA PHE A 78 10.93 -5.65 -43.75
C PHE A 78 10.17 -5.57 -45.08
N TYR A 79 10.70 -6.15 -46.15
CA TYR A 79 10.00 -6.23 -47.43
C TYR A 79 8.69 -7.01 -47.29
N ASN A 80 8.75 -8.08 -46.50
CA ASN A 80 7.60 -8.92 -46.23
C ASN A 80 6.76 -8.40 -45.07
N VAL A 81 7.15 -7.36 -44.30
CA VAL A 81 6.37 -6.87 -43.17
C VAL A 81 5.07 -6.27 -43.69
N GLY A 82 3.97 -6.76 -43.13
CA GLY A 82 2.65 -6.48 -43.65
C GLY A 82 2.33 -5.00 -43.54
N SER A 83 1.67 -4.46 -44.56
CA SER A 83 1.18 -3.07 -44.55
C SER A 83 0.19 -2.74 -43.42
N ASN A 84 -0.20 -3.74 -42.61
CA ASN A 84 -1.20 -3.67 -41.54
C ASN A 84 -0.63 -3.72 -40.11
N ILE A 85 0.70 -3.73 -39.93
CA ILE A 85 1.32 -3.70 -38.60
C ILE A 85 1.33 -2.27 -38.06
N GLU A 86 0.87 -2.09 -36.83
CA GLU A 86 0.95 -0.82 -36.11
C GLU A 86 2.17 -0.75 -35.18
N THR A 87 2.51 -1.86 -34.51
CA THR A 87 3.73 -1.92 -33.68
C THR A 87 4.59 -3.13 -34.02
N LEU A 88 5.89 -2.91 -34.17
CA LEU A 88 6.87 -3.95 -34.47
C LEU A 88 8.05 -3.86 -33.51
N SER A 89 8.29 -4.93 -32.75
CA SER A 89 9.41 -5.06 -31.83
C SER A 89 10.23 -6.29 -32.16
N LEU A 90 11.51 -6.08 -32.48
CA LEU A 90 12.49 -7.11 -32.82
C LEU A 90 13.67 -6.98 -31.84
N LEU A 91 13.71 -7.83 -30.81
CA LEU A 91 14.65 -7.70 -29.69
C LEU A 91 15.64 -8.85 -29.65
N ASN A 92 16.94 -8.54 -29.68
CA ASN A 92 18.00 -9.53 -29.54
C ASN A 92 17.81 -10.73 -30.48
N ASN A 93 17.39 -10.45 -31.71
CA ASN A 93 17.22 -11.47 -32.73
C ASN A 93 18.53 -11.64 -33.49
N THR A 94 18.61 -12.73 -34.23
CA THR A 94 19.70 -12.99 -35.16
C THR A 94 19.11 -13.24 -36.53
N PHE A 95 19.62 -12.54 -37.54
CA PHE A 95 19.16 -12.71 -38.91
C PHE A 95 20.24 -13.37 -39.74
N SER A 96 19.83 -14.18 -40.70
CA SER A 96 20.73 -14.72 -41.70
C SER A 96 21.38 -13.59 -42.50
N SER A 97 22.64 -13.78 -42.90
CA SER A 97 23.33 -12.86 -43.78
C SER A 97 22.61 -12.74 -45.13
N SER A 98 22.53 -11.54 -45.68
CA SER A 98 21.82 -11.25 -46.92
C SER A 98 22.27 -12.14 -48.08
N LEU A 99 21.31 -12.72 -48.81
CA LEU A 99 21.50 -13.24 -50.17
C LEU A 99 21.01 -12.25 -51.25
N PHE A 100 20.35 -11.16 -50.87
CA PHE A 100 19.66 -10.23 -51.77
C PHE A 100 20.29 -8.83 -51.80
N ASN A 101 20.63 -8.36 -53.01
CA ASN A 101 21.17 -7.03 -53.33
C ASN A 101 20.10 -6.15 -53.99
N GLN A 102 19.10 -5.68 -53.24
CA GLN A 102 18.17 -4.68 -53.77
C GLN A 102 18.04 -3.46 -52.85
N THR A 103 17.97 -2.31 -53.52
CA THR A 103 17.99 -0.93 -53.00
C THR A 103 16.61 -0.29 -52.97
N GLU A 104 15.54 -1.08 -53.07
CA GLU A 104 14.17 -0.54 -53.13
C GLU A 104 13.71 -0.02 -51.76
N LYS A 105 13.07 1.15 -51.76
CA LYS A 105 12.52 1.79 -50.56
C LYS A 105 11.31 0.99 -50.08
N ILE A 106 11.30 0.63 -48.80
CA ILE A 106 10.18 -0.10 -48.18
C ILE A 106 9.15 0.92 -47.65
N TYR A 107 7.86 0.62 -47.82
CA TYR A 107 6.76 1.51 -47.41
C TYR A 107 5.96 0.91 -46.25
N PHE A 108 6.03 1.53 -45.07
CA PHE A 108 5.34 1.08 -43.86
C PHE A 108 4.07 1.90 -43.61
N ARG A 109 2.94 1.46 -44.16
CA ARG A 109 1.69 2.25 -44.20
C ARG A 109 1.13 2.63 -42.83
N LEU A 110 1.07 1.68 -41.89
CA LEU A 110 0.38 1.84 -40.60
C LEU A 110 1.32 1.83 -39.39
N LEU A 111 2.61 1.60 -39.59
CA LEU A 111 3.55 1.41 -38.47
C LEU A 111 3.69 2.71 -37.67
N ARG A 112 3.32 2.66 -36.39
CA ARG A 112 3.38 3.77 -35.43
C ARG A 112 4.53 3.63 -34.44
N SER A 113 4.89 2.40 -34.08
CA SER A 113 6.01 2.12 -33.18
C SER A 113 6.93 1.05 -33.75
N LEU A 114 8.22 1.35 -33.80
CA LEU A 114 9.25 0.44 -34.27
C LEU A 114 10.37 0.35 -33.23
N ARG A 115 10.63 -0.85 -32.73
CA ARG A 115 11.75 -1.15 -31.84
C ARG A 115 12.64 -2.23 -32.42
N ILE A 116 13.92 -1.95 -32.58
CA ILE A 116 14.90 -2.90 -33.14
C ILE A 116 16.14 -2.89 -32.27
N HIS A 117 16.45 -4.00 -31.60
CA HIS A 117 17.70 -4.18 -30.84
C HIS A 117 18.50 -5.30 -31.50
N ASP A 118 19.22 -4.99 -32.56
CA ASP A 118 20.07 -5.94 -33.28
C ASP A 118 21.27 -5.24 -33.92
N LYS A 119 22.36 -5.19 -33.15
CA LYS A 119 23.65 -4.62 -33.56
C LYS A 119 24.25 -5.23 -34.82
N LYS A 120 23.99 -6.51 -35.12
CA LYS A 120 24.64 -7.21 -36.24
C LYS A 120 23.89 -7.02 -37.55
N SER A 121 22.57 -7.07 -37.48
CA SER A 121 21.71 -7.11 -38.67
C SER A 121 21.25 -5.72 -39.09
N LEU A 122 21.16 -4.77 -38.15
CA LEU A 122 20.64 -3.45 -38.45
C LEU A 122 21.63 -2.61 -39.27
N GLN A 123 21.20 -2.21 -40.46
CA GLN A 123 21.89 -1.22 -41.28
C GLN A 123 21.05 0.05 -41.39
N TRP A 124 21.52 1.15 -40.80
CA TRP A 124 20.76 2.40 -40.73
C TRP A 124 20.29 2.93 -42.09
N TYR A 125 21.15 2.86 -43.12
CA TYR A 125 20.83 3.41 -44.44
C TYR A 125 19.51 2.85 -45.00
N GLN A 126 19.19 1.58 -44.70
CA GLN A 126 17.99 0.90 -45.19
C GLN A 126 16.72 1.42 -44.52
N LEU A 127 16.76 1.63 -43.20
CA LEU A 127 15.68 2.30 -42.49
C LEU A 127 15.52 3.74 -42.98
N SER A 128 16.62 4.49 -43.09
CA SER A 128 16.57 5.89 -43.50
C SER A 128 16.08 6.11 -44.94
N ALA A 129 16.24 5.11 -45.82
CA ALA A 129 15.72 5.15 -47.19
C ALA A 129 14.22 4.82 -47.27
N SER A 130 13.68 4.09 -46.29
CA SER A 130 12.30 3.61 -46.24
C SER A 130 11.32 4.71 -45.77
N TYR A 131 10.05 4.60 -46.12
CA TYR A 131 9.03 5.61 -45.79
C TYR A 131 8.06 5.11 -44.72
N PHE A 132 7.93 5.89 -43.65
CA PHE A 132 7.16 5.62 -42.45
C PHE A 132 6.15 6.74 -42.17
N PRO A 133 5.05 6.85 -42.94
CA PRO A 133 4.08 7.94 -42.86
C PRO A 133 3.39 8.14 -41.50
N GLN A 134 3.33 7.11 -40.65
CA GLN A 134 2.62 7.14 -39.37
C GLN A 134 3.53 6.86 -38.16
N LEU A 135 4.84 6.70 -38.35
CA LEU A 135 5.74 6.34 -37.26
C LEU A 135 5.90 7.51 -36.29
N ILE A 136 5.58 7.26 -35.03
CA ILE A 136 5.64 8.23 -33.93
C ILE A 136 6.82 7.86 -33.03
N ASP A 137 7.01 6.57 -32.75
CA ASP A 137 8.01 6.05 -31.83
C ASP A 137 9.04 5.18 -32.54
N LEU A 138 10.31 5.60 -32.46
CA LEU A 138 11.43 4.86 -33.01
C LEU A 138 12.45 4.56 -31.91
N ASP A 139 12.58 3.27 -31.59
CA ASP A 139 13.53 2.77 -30.61
C ASP A 139 14.64 1.97 -31.28
N LEU A 140 15.82 2.57 -31.21
CA LEU A 140 17.07 2.13 -31.80
C LEU A 140 18.13 1.90 -30.72
N SER A 141 17.70 1.64 -29.49
CA SER A 141 18.62 1.32 -28.41
C SER A 141 19.33 -0.03 -28.64
N TYR A 142 20.50 -0.20 -27.99
CA TYR A 142 21.28 -1.45 -28.06
C TYR A 142 21.76 -1.88 -29.47
N ASN A 143 21.97 -0.93 -30.40
CA ASN A 143 22.41 -1.24 -31.77
C ASN A 143 23.90 -0.97 -32.03
N GLY A 144 24.65 -0.49 -31.02
CA GLY A 144 26.07 -0.19 -31.15
C GLY A 144 26.40 0.88 -32.19
N PHE A 145 25.51 1.86 -32.41
CA PHE A 145 25.79 2.99 -33.29
C PHE A 145 26.98 3.83 -32.79
N THR A 146 27.82 4.26 -33.72
CA THR A 146 29.01 5.11 -33.50
C THR A 146 28.92 6.38 -34.35
N ASP A 147 29.77 7.36 -34.05
CA ASP A 147 29.84 8.65 -34.74
C ASP A 147 30.27 8.53 -36.22
N GLU A 148 30.86 7.40 -36.61
CA GLU A 148 31.32 7.15 -37.99
C GLU A 148 30.16 7.05 -39.01
N LYS A 149 28.95 6.75 -38.54
CA LYS A 149 27.76 6.61 -39.39
C LYS A 149 26.86 7.82 -39.24
N ILE A 150 26.55 8.48 -40.35
CA ILE A 150 25.54 9.54 -40.39
C ILE A 150 24.15 8.92 -40.21
N LEU A 151 23.43 9.39 -39.19
CA LEU A 151 22.05 9.01 -38.92
C LEU A 151 21.09 10.09 -39.45
N LEU A 152 20.67 9.95 -40.72
CA LEU A 152 19.78 10.89 -41.40
C LEU A 152 18.28 10.65 -41.11
N PHE A 153 17.66 11.56 -40.36
CA PHE A 153 16.23 11.62 -40.05
C PHE A 153 15.52 12.69 -40.90
N ASN A 154 15.10 12.32 -42.11
CA ASN A 154 14.40 13.23 -43.03
C ASN A 154 12.87 13.13 -42.89
N GLN A 155 12.20 14.28 -42.91
CA GLN A 155 10.74 14.42 -42.85
C GLN A 155 10.02 13.71 -43.99
N GLN A 156 10.68 13.56 -45.14
CA GLN A 156 10.14 12.74 -46.24
C GLN A 156 9.98 11.28 -45.83
N ASN A 157 10.84 10.77 -44.94
CA ASN A 157 10.85 9.38 -44.48
C ASN A 157 10.08 9.21 -43.17
N PHE A 158 10.16 10.18 -42.25
CA PHE A 158 9.60 10.10 -40.90
C PHE A 158 8.75 11.34 -40.55
N PRO A 159 7.65 11.62 -41.27
CA PRO A 159 6.91 12.89 -41.15
C PRO A 159 6.25 13.13 -39.79
N THR A 160 5.95 12.06 -39.04
CA THR A 160 5.20 12.08 -37.77
C THR A 160 6.04 11.74 -36.54
N LEU A 161 7.35 11.52 -36.71
CA LEU A 161 8.21 11.03 -35.64
C LEU A 161 8.34 12.07 -34.52
N LYS A 162 8.17 11.60 -33.28
CA LYS A 162 8.20 12.43 -32.06
C LYS A 162 9.06 11.83 -30.95
N TYR A 163 9.18 10.51 -30.88
CA TYR A 163 9.96 9.81 -29.88
C TYR A 163 11.14 9.10 -30.55
N LEU A 164 12.35 9.37 -30.05
CA LEU A 164 13.58 8.74 -30.52
C LEU A 164 14.40 8.23 -29.33
N ASN A 165 14.59 6.91 -29.27
CA ASN A 165 15.47 6.28 -28.30
C ASN A 165 16.74 5.76 -28.98
N LEU A 166 17.88 6.28 -28.56
CA LEU A 166 19.23 5.91 -29.01
C LEU A 166 20.10 5.46 -27.82
N SER A 167 19.51 5.10 -26.68
CA SER A 167 20.25 4.64 -25.50
C SER A 167 21.06 3.36 -25.74
N HIS A 168 22.06 3.12 -24.89
CA HIS A 168 22.91 1.92 -24.97
C HIS A 168 23.57 1.70 -26.35
N ASN A 169 23.99 2.78 -27.00
CA ASN A 169 24.81 2.74 -28.20
C ASN A 169 26.27 3.11 -27.86
N GLN A 170 27.07 3.49 -28.85
CA GLN A 170 28.48 3.86 -28.71
C GLN A 170 28.73 5.27 -29.26
N LEU A 171 27.72 6.14 -29.14
CA LEU A 171 27.78 7.53 -29.62
C LEU A 171 28.68 8.35 -28.68
N GLN A 172 29.66 9.05 -29.25
CA GLN A 172 30.53 10.00 -28.53
C GLN A 172 30.04 11.44 -28.68
N SER A 173 29.23 11.72 -29.69
CA SER A 173 28.52 12.97 -29.92
C SER A 173 27.15 12.70 -30.58
N ILE A 174 26.36 13.76 -30.77
CA ILE A 174 25.13 13.72 -31.58
C ILE A 174 25.29 14.42 -32.93
N ASP A 175 26.54 14.71 -33.32
CA ASP A 175 26.83 15.52 -34.53
C ASP A 175 26.52 14.75 -35.82
N ASN A 176 26.53 13.42 -35.75
CA ASN A 176 26.14 12.52 -36.83
C ASN A 176 24.61 12.43 -37.01
N LEU A 177 23.80 12.95 -36.08
CA LEU A 177 22.35 13.06 -36.23
C LEU A 177 22.05 14.25 -37.15
N THR A 178 21.41 13.98 -38.29
CA THR A 178 21.13 15.00 -39.29
C THR A 178 19.70 14.88 -39.81
N GLY A 179 19.18 15.96 -40.37
CA GLY A 179 17.88 15.97 -41.05
C GLY A 179 16.85 16.88 -40.37
N ASN A 180 15.81 17.20 -41.13
CA ASN A 180 14.80 18.17 -40.74
C ASN A 180 13.70 17.62 -39.81
N CYS A 181 13.70 16.33 -39.46
CA CYS A 181 12.79 15.78 -38.46
C CYS A 181 13.16 16.17 -37.02
N LEU A 182 14.43 16.46 -36.76
CA LEU A 182 14.94 16.61 -35.39
C LEU A 182 14.19 17.71 -34.61
N ASN A 183 13.73 18.76 -35.30
CA ASN A 183 12.97 19.86 -34.69
C ASN A 183 11.55 19.51 -34.22
N ARG A 184 11.05 18.31 -34.54
CA ARG A 184 9.73 17.79 -34.11
C ARG A 184 9.82 16.75 -33.01
N ILE A 185 11.02 16.24 -32.72
CA ILE A 185 11.22 15.27 -31.66
C ILE A 185 10.83 15.91 -30.34
N GLU A 186 9.89 15.28 -29.64
CA GLU A 186 9.38 15.68 -28.32
C GLU A 186 10.08 14.88 -27.21
N THR A 187 10.56 13.67 -27.49
CA THR A 187 11.29 12.83 -26.53
C THR A 187 12.57 12.26 -27.17
N LEU A 188 13.70 12.51 -26.52
CA LEU A 188 15.01 12.03 -26.94
C LEU A 188 15.71 11.33 -25.78
N ILE A 189 16.05 10.05 -25.97
CA ILE A 189 16.76 9.25 -24.98
C ILE A 189 18.13 8.88 -25.53
N LEU A 190 19.18 9.33 -24.84
CA LEU A 190 20.57 9.13 -25.22
C LEU A 190 21.39 8.45 -24.12
N SER A 191 20.74 8.02 -23.04
CA SER A 191 21.41 7.44 -21.88
C SER A 191 22.27 6.23 -22.20
N PHE A 192 23.29 5.97 -21.38
CA PHE A 192 24.26 4.88 -21.58
C PHE A 192 24.98 4.93 -22.94
N ASN A 193 25.31 6.14 -23.41
CA ASN A 193 26.26 6.36 -24.48
C ASN A 193 27.50 7.06 -23.93
N PRO A 194 28.70 6.82 -24.50
CA PRO A 194 29.92 7.54 -24.13
C PRO A 194 29.95 8.99 -24.67
N LEU A 195 28.82 9.71 -24.62
CA LEU A 195 28.69 11.07 -25.10
C LEU A 195 29.63 12.01 -24.34
N THR A 196 30.43 12.78 -25.08
CA THR A 196 31.35 13.80 -24.54
C THR A 196 30.78 15.21 -24.67
N THR A 197 29.92 15.45 -25.66
CA THR A 197 29.23 16.72 -25.91
C THR A 197 27.93 16.51 -26.68
N VAL A 198 26.99 17.45 -26.51
CA VAL A 198 25.77 17.59 -27.32
C VAL A 198 25.60 19.00 -27.90
N MET A 199 26.52 19.91 -27.61
CA MET A 199 26.32 21.35 -27.80
C MET A 199 26.09 21.77 -29.26
N ASN A 200 26.76 21.11 -30.21
CA ASN A 200 26.75 21.51 -31.62
C ASN A 200 25.43 21.21 -32.33
N LYS A 201 24.54 20.42 -31.73
CA LYS A 201 23.31 19.94 -32.39
C LYS A 201 22.06 20.04 -31.54
N ILE A 202 22.17 20.25 -30.23
CA ILE A 202 21.01 20.23 -29.35
C ILE A 202 19.94 21.27 -29.72
N PHE A 203 20.35 22.41 -30.29
CA PHE A 203 19.43 23.47 -30.74
C PHE A 203 18.54 23.06 -31.93
N GLU A 204 18.86 21.96 -32.63
CA GLU A 204 18.01 21.43 -33.70
C GLU A 204 16.75 20.76 -33.14
N PHE A 205 16.70 20.42 -31.85
CA PHE A 205 15.59 19.73 -31.17
C PHE A 205 14.58 20.71 -30.53
N GLN A 206 14.09 21.68 -31.29
CA GLN A 206 13.27 22.79 -30.76
C GLN A 206 11.92 22.39 -30.11
N SER A 207 11.38 21.21 -30.45
CA SER A 207 10.13 20.69 -29.85
C SER A 207 10.33 19.80 -28.64
N LEU A 208 11.57 19.61 -28.19
CA LEU A 208 11.90 18.64 -27.16
C LEU A 208 11.27 19.00 -25.81
N ARG A 209 10.59 18.02 -25.22
CA ARG A 209 9.96 18.08 -23.90
C ARG A 209 10.64 17.18 -22.90
N PHE A 210 11.21 16.06 -23.35
CA PHE A 210 11.92 15.10 -22.52
C PHE A 210 13.29 14.82 -23.11
N LEU A 211 14.33 14.98 -22.29
CA LEU A 211 15.71 14.63 -22.63
C LEU A 211 16.34 13.78 -21.52
N ASP A 212 16.88 12.63 -21.89
CA ASP A 212 17.66 11.78 -21.00
C ASP A 212 19.11 11.64 -21.48
N LEU A 213 20.03 12.18 -20.69
CA LEU A 213 21.49 12.09 -20.85
C LEU A 213 22.15 11.25 -19.74
N SER A 214 21.38 10.42 -19.05
CA SER A 214 21.89 9.63 -17.91
C SER A 214 23.02 8.69 -18.31
N SER A 215 23.96 8.48 -17.41
CA SER A 215 25.11 7.57 -17.59
C SER A 215 25.93 7.88 -18.85
N THR A 216 26.09 9.18 -19.14
CA THR A 216 27.00 9.71 -20.17
C THR A 216 28.27 10.28 -19.53
N VAL A 217 29.24 10.68 -20.35
CA VAL A 217 30.52 11.27 -19.90
C VAL A 217 30.65 12.74 -20.29
N ILE A 218 29.51 13.43 -20.45
CA ILE A 218 29.46 14.84 -20.83
C ILE A 218 30.07 15.70 -19.71
N LYS A 219 30.77 16.75 -20.13
CA LYS A 219 31.43 17.70 -19.22
C LYS A 219 30.87 19.12 -19.31
N GLN A 220 30.11 19.41 -20.35
CA GLN A 220 29.56 20.73 -20.63
C GLN A 220 28.07 20.58 -20.91
N LEU A 221 27.29 21.49 -20.33
CA LEU A 221 25.86 21.58 -20.58
C LEU A 221 25.56 22.77 -21.49
N PHE A 222 24.44 22.67 -22.19
CA PHE A 222 23.94 23.71 -23.08
C PHE A 222 22.98 24.63 -22.32
N SER A 223 22.75 25.86 -22.80
CA SER A 223 21.71 26.72 -22.22
C SER A 223 20.31 26.15 -22.46
N ILE A 224 19.47 26.06 -21.43
CA ILE A 224 18.09 25.56 -21.55
C ILE A 224 17.24 26.39 -22.52
N THR A 225 17.61 27.64 -22.79
CA THR A 225 16.95 28.49 -23.79
C THR A 225 17.00 27.93 -25.21
N LEU A 226 17.94 27.01 -25.50
CA LEU A 226 17.99 26.30 -26.78
C LEU A 226 16.88 25.25 -26.92
N LEU A 227 16.27 24.84 -25.80
CA LEU A 227 15.17 23.88 -25.72
C LEU A 227 13.96 24.52 -25.00
N PRO A 228 13.26 25.47 -25.64
CA PRO A 228 12.23 26.29 -24.99
C PRO A 228 10.98 25.51 -24.53
N ARG A 229 10.84 24.24 -24.92
CA ARG A 229 9.72 23.37 -24.53
C ARG A 229 10.11 22.28 -23.54
N LEU A 230 11.37 22.25 -23.09
CA LEU A 230 11.87 21.18 -22.23
C LEU A 230 11.13 21.14 -20.89
N GLU A 231 10.47 20.03 -20.60
CA GLU A 231 9.70 19.83 -19.37
C GLU A 231 10.45 18.91 -18.40
N THR A 232 11.21 17.94 -18.92
CA THR A 232 11.95 16.96 -18.13
C THR A 232 13.37 16.80 -18.66
N PHE A 233 14.34 16.94 -17.76
CA PHE A 233 15.75 16.66 -18.03
C PHE A 233 16.28 15.65 -17.02
N LEU A 234 16.74 14.50 -17.52
CA LEU A 234 17.38 13.46 -16.72
C LEU A 234 18.88 13.45 -16.98
N CYS A 235 19.66 13.59 -15.91
CA CYS A 235 21.11 13.42 -15.95
C CYS A 235 21.56 12.59 -14.76
N ARG A 236 21.08 11.34 -14.69
CA ARG A 236 21.51 10.41 -13.63
C ARG A 236 22.94 9.95 -13.92
N GLN A 237 23.76 9.75 -12.90
CA GLN A 237 25.14 9.26 -13.07
C GLN A 237 26.04 10.16 -13.94
N CYS A 238 25.70 11.44 -14.09
CA CYS A 238 26.48 12.42 -14.86
C CYS A 238 27.61 13.05 -14.04
N GLN A 239 28.48 12.23 -13.46
CA GLN A 239 29.50 12.68 -12.49
C GLN A 239 30.58 13.61 -13.10
N GLN A 240 30.78 13.62 -14.42
CA GLN A 240 31.81 14.44 -15.04
C GLN A 240 31.41 15.91 -15.25
N ILE A 241 30.14 16.25 -15.03
CA ILE A 241 29.65 17.62 -15.17
C ILE A 241 30.06 18.45 -13.94
N PRO A 242 30.87 19.50 -14.11
CA PRO A 242 31.22 20.40 -13.01
C PRO A 242 30.02 21.29 -12.64
N MET A 243 30.00 21.75 -11.40
CA MET A 243 28.84 22.43 -10.80
C MET A 243 28.39 23.70 -11.56
N ASN A 244 29.32 24.48 -12.11
CA ASN A 244 29.03 25.70 -12.87
C ASN A 244 28.28 25.46 -14.18
N GLU A 245 28.37 24.26 -14.75
CA GLU A 245 27.64 23.93 -15.99
C GLU A 245 26.13 23.81 -15.75
N TYR A 246 25.70 23.49 -14.53
CA TYR A 246 24.28 23.53 -14.18
C TYR A 246 23.75 24.97 -14.09
N GLU A 247 24.58 25.94 -13.68
CA GLU A 247 24.22 27.38 -13.75
C GLU A 247 24.05 27.83 -15.20
N ASN A 248 25.01 27.43 -16.05
CA ASN A 248 24.95 27.71 -17.50
C ASN A 248 23.69 27.11 -18.11
N PHE A 249 23.35 25.87 -17.75
CA PHE A 249 22.13 25.21 -18.18
C PHE A 249 20.88 25.98 -17.76
N LEU A 250 20.77 26.39 -16.50
CA LEU A 250 19.58 27.04 -15.95
C LEU A 250 19.50 28.55 -16.22
N THR A 251 20.48 29.13 -16.90
CA THR A 251 20.50 30.56 -17.21
C THR A 251 19.22 30.95 -17.98
N ASN A 252 18.52 31.99 -17.48
CA ASN A 252 17.25 32.47 -18.02
C ASN A 252 16.09 31.45 -18.05
N CYS A 253 16.18 30.34 -17.30
CA CYS A 253 15.15 29.30 -17.22
C CYS A 253 13.75 29.87 -16.93
N SER A 254 13.65 30.81 -15.99
CA SER A 254 12.38 31.44 -15.59
C SER A 254 11.66 32.24 -16.68
N LEU A 255 12.30 32.54 -17.82
CA LEU A 255 11.66 33.23 -18.95
C LEU A 255 10.82 32.29 -19.84
N PHE A 256 11.19 31.01 -19.88
CA PHE A 256 10.63 30.03 -20.81
C PHE A 256 9.96 28.85 -20.10
N HIS A 257 10.31 28.60 -18.83
CA HIS A 257 9.92 27.41 -18.09
C HIS A 257 9.38 27.77 -16.70
N ASN A 258 8.33 27.06 -16.29
CA ASN A 258 7.76 27.14 -14.94
C ASN A 258 7.40 25.76 -14.35
N HIS A 259 7.71 24.68 -15.06
CA HIS A 259 7.34 23.32 -14.69
C HIS A 259 8.46 22.28 -14.93
N LEU A 260 9.73 22.70 -14.80
CA LEU A 260 10.87 21.84 -15.10
C LEU A 260 11.02 20.73 -14.06
N ILE A 261 11.21 19.51 -14.55
CA ILE A 261 11.52 18.31 -13.76
C ILE A 261 13.00 17.99 -13.98
N LEU A 262 13.78 18.04 -12.90
CA LEU A 262 15.20 17.70 -12.92
C LEU A 262 15.48 16.47 -12.07
N ASP A 263 16.11 15.48 -12.68
CA ASP A 263 16.68 14.34 -11.98
C ASP A 263 18.18 14.31 -12.15
N LEU A 264 18.86 14.58 -11.04
CA LEU A 264 20.30 14.70 -10.96
C LEU A 264 20.89 13.60 -10.07
N THR A 265 20.20 12.46 -9.92
CA THR A 265 20.66 11.29 -9.14
C THR A 265 22.10 10.89 -9.48
N GLU A 266 22.94 10.62 -8.49
CA GLU A 266 24.36 10.25 -8.68
C GLU A 266 25.17 11.26 -9.50
N THR A 267 25.01 12.55 -9.21
CA THR A 267 25.86 13.62 -9.78
C THR A 267 26.76 14.21 -8.70
N ASN A 268 27.60 15.18 -9.08
CA ASN A 268 28.55 15.84 -8.19
C ASN A 268 28.00 17.16 -7.60
N ILE A 269 26.68 17.27 -7.41
CA ILE A 269 26.08 18.42 -6.74
C ILE A 269 26.43 18.33 -5.25
N ASN A 270 27.06 19.37 -4.72
CA ASN A 270 27.44 19.46 -3.31
C ASN A 270 26.67 20.55 -2.52
N SER A 271 26.04 21.52 -3.20
CA SER A 271 25.18 22.54 -2.59
C SER A 271 23.92 22.78 -3.41
N LEU A 272 22.77 22.83 -2.73
CA LEU A 272 21.48 23.15 -3.34
C LEU A 272 21.30 24.66 -3.58
N SER A 273 22.09 25.51 -2.90
CA SER A 273 22.05 26.97 -3.07
C SER A 273 22.23 27.44 -4.51
N LEU A 274 22.89 26.61 -5.33
CA LEU A 274 23.05 26.76 -6.78
C LEU A 274 21.74 27.05 -7.50
N PHE A 275 20.65 26.42 -7.04
CA PHE A 275 19.39 26.44 -7.73
C PHE A 275 18.48 27.60 -7.30
N ASN A 276 18.84 28.34 -6.24
CA ASN A 276 18.07 29.47 -5.71
C ASN A 276 17.64 30.50 -6.78
N PRO A 277 18.53 30.98 -7.67
CA PRO A 277 18.15 31.98 -8.68
C PRO A 277 17.11 31.46 -9.69
N TYR A 278 16.99 30.14 -9.80
CA TYR A 278 16.24 29.43 -10.84
C TYR A 278 15.00 28.71 -10.29
N MET A 279 14.71 28.80 -8.98
CA MET A 279 13.60 28.09 -8.32
C MET A 279 12.23 28.31 -8.96
N LYS A 280 12.00 29.50 -9.56
CA LYS A 280 10.74 29.79 -10.24
C LYS A 280 10.48 28.91 -11.46
N CYS A 281 11.50 28.30 -12.05
CA CYS A 281 11.31 27.42 -13.20
C CYS A 281 11.09 25.95 -12.83
N MET A 282 11.29 25.60 -11.56
CA MET A 282 11.39 24.22 -11.09
C MET A 282 10.06 23.74 -10.51
N ARG A 283 9.67 22.52 -10.90
CA ARG A 283 8.50 21.82 -10.37
C ARG A 283 8.89 20.58 -9.59
N ASN A 284 9.85 19.80 -10.08
CA ASN A 284 10.33 18.62 -9.39
C ASN A 284 11.86 18.63 -9.33
N LEU A 285 12.39 18.26 -8.17
CA LEU A 285 13.82 18.14 -7.93
C LEU A 285 14.16 16.81 -7.28
N ILE A 286 15.04 16.05 -7.93
CA ILE A 286 15.47 14.74 -7.46
C ILE A 286 17.00 14.72 -7.31
N PHE A 287 17.44 14.51 -6.07
CA PHE A 287 18.82 14.46 -5.62
C PHE A 287 19.06 13.18 -4.81
N ASN A 288 19.13 12.04 -5.48
CA ASN A 288 19.49 10.79 -4.82
C ASN A 288 21.00 10.54 -4.92
N ASN A 289 21.57 9.84 -3.94
CA ASN A 289 22.95 9.35 -4.00
C ASN A 289 23.97 10.48 -4.30
N GLN A 290 23.75 11.65 -3.70
CA GLN A 290 24.64 12.80 -3.90
C GLN A 290 25.79 12.81 -2.89
N HIS A 291 26.80 13.60 -3.20
CA HIS A 291 27.83 14.02 -2.25
C HIS A 291 27.51 15.40 -1.64
N LEU A 292 26.25 15.66 -1.30
CA LEU A 292 25.83 16.92 -0.65
C LEU A 292 26.56 17.12 0.70
N ILE A 293 26.68 18.40 1.08
CA ILE A 293 27.21 18.84 2.37
C ILE A 293 26.33 18.34 3.53
N ASN A 294 26.89 18.36 4.74
CA ASN A 294 26.32 17.80 5.95
C ASN A 294 24.91 18.29 6.33
N SER A 295 24.43 19.41 5.80
CA SER A 295 23.13 19.98 6.15
C SER A 295 22.46 20.67 4.97
N VAL A 296 21.13 20.59 4.90
CA VAL A 296 20.31 21.47 4.05
C VAL A 296 19.62 22.50 4.93
N SER A 297 19.78 23.77 4.58
CA SER A 297 19.23 24.91 5.33
C SER A 297 18.11 25.61 4.55
N THR A 298 17.35 26.45 5.25
CA THR A 298 16.32 27.31 4.63
C THR A 298 16.89 28.29 3.60
N LYS A 299 18.21 28.48 3.57
CA LYS A 299 18.91 29.31 2.57
C LYS A 299 19.19 28.58 1.26
N ASP A 300 19.15 27.25 1.25
CA ASP A 300 19.57 26.47 0.09
C ASP A 300 18.47 26.29 -0.96
N LEU A 301 17.20 26.47 -0.58
CA LEU A 301 16.02 26.39 -1.45
C LEU A 301 15.10 27.59 -1.16
N LEU A 302 15.66 28.79 -1.24
CA LEU A 302 14.93 30.05 -1.08
C LEU A 302 13.94 30.23 -2.23
N PHE A 303 12.70 30.59 -1.90
CA PHE A 303 11.67 30.90 -2.89
C PHE A 303 11.33 29.73 -3.82
N SER A 304 11.31 28.49 -3.32
CA SER A 304 10.84 27.27 -4.00
C SER A 304 9.31 27.25 -4.23
N VAL A 305 8.72 28.41 -4.55
CA VAL A 305 7.26 28.64 -4.61
C VAL A 305 6.54 27.81 -5.67
N ASN A 306 7.24 27.34 -6.71
CA ASN A 306 6.68 26.52 -7.78
C ASN A 306 6.96 25.02 -7.62
N LEU A 307 7.75 24.65 -6.60
CA LEU A 307 8.14 23.27 -6.39
C LEU A 307 6.92 22.46 -5.90
N GLU A 308 6.59 21.40 -6.63
CA GLU A 308 5.57 20.42 -6.26
C GLU A 308 6.17 19.20 -5.57
N ASN A 309 7.38 18.78 -5.97
CA ASN A 309 8.01 17.57 -5.43
C ASN A 309 9.49 17.78 -5.18
N ILE A 310 9.97 17.34 -4.02
CA ILE A 310 11.40 17.27 -3.71
C ILE A 310 11.76 15.88 -3.18
N GLN A 311 12.84 15.33 -3.71
CA GLN A 311 13.37 14.05 -3.32
C GLN A 311 14.88 14.16 -3.06
N ILE A 312 15.30 13.83 -1.85
CA ILE A 312 16.69 13.83 -1.39
C ILE A 312 16.92 12.52 -0.65
N ARG A 313 17.50 11.50 -1.28
CA ARG A 313 17.65 10.16 -0.69
C ARG A 313 19.07 9.66 -0.69
N ASN A 314 19.38 8.80 0.27
CA ASN A 314 20.64 8.07 0.36
C ASN A 314 21.87 8.99 0.25
N ILE A 315 21.87 10.05 1.07
CA ILE A 315 22.97 11.00 1.20
C ILE A 315 23.64 10.76 2.54
N ASP A 316 24.78 10.07 2.54
CA ASP A 316 25.45 9.65 3.77
C ASP A 316 25.84 10.80 4.68
N LYS A 317 26.13 11.98 4.14
CA LYS A 317 26.67 13.09 4.97
C LYS A 317 25.60 13.91 5.65
N ILE A 318 24.34 13.86 5.18
CA ILE A 318 23.31 14.78 5.67
C ILE A 318 22.84 14.40 7.07
N ASP A 319 23.00 15.31 8.03
CA ASP A 319 22.58 15.13 9.42
C ASP A 319 21.36 15.98 9.80
N SER A 320 21.06 17.01 9.01
CA SER A 320 19.98 17.95 9.29
C SER A 320 19.38 18.56 8.03
N ILE A 321 18.06 18.70 8.02
CA ILE A 321 17.29 19.37 6.97
C ILE A 321 16.38 20.42 7.61
N GLN A 322 16.55 21.68 7.23
CA GLN A 322 15.61 22.76 7.48
C GLN A 322 15.07 23.25 6.15
N PHE A 323 13.77 23.10 5.92
CA PHE A 323 13.19 23.26 4.60
C PHE A 323 11.98 24.19 4.60
N ASN A 324 11.96 25.16 3.68
CA ASN A 324 10.83 26.05 3.49
C ASN A 324 9.75 25.34 2.68
N VAL A 325 8.54 25.29 3.21
CA VAL A 325 7.39 24.62 2.58
C VAL A 325 6.39 25.68 2.11
N TYR A 326 6.17 25.74 0.80
CA TYR A 326 5.20 26.62 0.16
C TYR A 326 3.93 25.86 -0.25
N ASP A 327 2.88 26.59 -0.60
CA ASP A 327 1.53 26.09 -0.87
C ASP A 327 1.42 25.09 -2.03
N ARG A 328 2.31 25.16 -3.02
CA ARG A 328 2.30 24.23 -4.16
C ARG A 328 2.97 22.89 -3.89
N LEU A 329 3.73 22.78 -2.82
CA LEU A 329 4.46 21.55 -2.53
C LEU A 329 3.47 20.45 -2.16
N LYS A 330 3.62 19.28 -2.78
CA LYS A 330 2.77 18.11 -2.57
C LYS A 330 3.54 16.95 -1.97
N SER A 331 4.81 16.78 -2.33
CA SER A 331 5.61 15.63 -1.90
C SER A 331 7.00 16.02 -1.40
N ILE A 332 7.35 15.49 -0.23
CA ILE A 332 8.68 15.52 0.36
C ILE A 332 9.15 14.07 0.57
N ASP A 333 10.28 13.71 -0.03
CA ASP A 333 10.93 12.41 0.17
C ASP A 333 12.38 12.61 0.64
N PHE A 334 12.61 12.35 1.92
CA PHE A 334 13.91 12.38 2.59
C PHE A 334 14.33 10.98 3.09
N ASN A 335 13.81 9.91 2.47
CA ASN A 335 14.06 8.55 2.90
C ASN A 335 15.54 8.14 2.71
N ASP A 336 15.91 7.09 3.43
CA ASP A 336 17.20 6.41 3.31
C ASP A 336 18.42 7.30 3.61
N ASN A 337 18.22 8.46 4.23
CA ASN A 337 19.31 9.29 4.75
C ASN A 337 19.69 8.78 6.14
N MET A 338 20.50 7.73 6.18
CA MET A 338 20.82 6.99 7.41
C MET A 338 21.48 7.81 8.52
N ASN A 339 22.06 8.97 8.20
CA ASN A 339 22.67 9.88 9.17
C ASN A 339 21.82 11.11 9.51
N LEU A 340 20.67 11.29 8.85
CA LEU A 340 19.75 12.41 9.08
C LEU A 340 19.16 12.29 10.48
N GLN A 341 19.41 13.29 11.34
CA GLN A 341 19.00 13.31 12.75
C GLN A 341 17.92 14.34 13.05
N TYR A 342 17.85 15.42 12.28
CA TYR A 342 16.96 16.55 12.53
C TYR A 342 16.24 16.98 11.25
N VAL A 343 14.92 17.10 11.31
CA VAL A 343 14.12 17.67 10.21
C VAL A 343 13.21 18.77 10.76
N SER A 344 13.29 19.96 10.16
CA SER A 344 12.42 21.10 10.48
C SER A 344 11.75 21.61 9.21
N LEU A 345 10.41 21.62 9.21
CA LEU A 345 9.62 22.19 8.12
C LEU A 345 9.16 23.60 8.51
N HIS A 346 9.56 24.60 7.75
CA HIS A 346 9.16 25.99 7.94
C HIS A 346 8.04 26.33 6.97
N LEU A 347 6.81 26.39 7.47
CA LEU A 347 5.65 26.65 6.63
C LEU A 347 5.60 28.13 6.24
N MET A 348 5.38 28.38 4.95
CA MET A 348 5.35 29.72 4.37
C MET A 348 3.95 30.13 3.90
N SER A 349 2.93 29.29 4.12
CA SER A 349 1.54 29.55 3.68
C SER A 349 0.52 28.77 4.51
N ASP A 350 -0.62 29.42 4.80
CA ASP A 350 -1.81 28.84 5.47
C ASP A 350 -2.57 27.82 4.62
N TYR A 351 -2.22 27.72 3.33
CA TYR A 351 -2.84 26.82 2.36
C TYR A 351 -1.95 25.61 2.04
N THR A 352 -0.90 25.40 2.83
CA THR A 352 -0.02 24.25 2.66
C THR A 352 -0.78 22.95 2.93
N TYR A 353 -0.78 22.07 1.94
CA TYR A 353 -1.35 20.73 2.01
C TYR A 353 -0.37 19.77 1.33
N LEU A 354 0.13 18.79 2.09
CA LEU A 354 1.03 17.78 1.55
C LEU A 354 0.25 16.49 1.27
N GLN A 355 0.58 15.83 0.17
CA GLN A 355 0.11 14.48 -0.11
C GLN A 355 1.06 13.46 0.53
N PHE A 356 2.37 13.70 0.46
CA PHE A 356 3.37 12.76 0.93
C PHE A 356 4.47 13.47 1.74
N LEU A 357 4.76 12.95 2.92
CA LEU A 357 5.94 13.28 3.72
C LEU A 357 6.62 11.99 4.15
N THR A 358 7.76 11.68 3.54
CA THR A 358 8.48 10.44 3.81
C THR A 358 9.89 10.71 4.32
N ILE A 359 10.19 10.18 5.50
CA ILE A 359 11.44 10.34 6.27
C ILE A 359 11.76 8.99 6.94
N SER A 360 11.51 7.88 6.25
CA SER A 360 11.79 6.53 6.75
C SER A 360 13.20 6.08 6.45
N ASN A 361 13.67 5.08 7.21
CA ASN A 361 15.05 4.58 7.18
C ASN A 361 16.07 5.71 7.44
N THR A 362 15.87 6.47 8.52
CA THR A 362 16.75 7.58 8.90
C THR A 362 17.26 7.43 10.33
N ALA A 363 18.09 8.37 10.79
CA ALA A 363 18.46 8.48 12.20
C ALA A 363 17.67 9.57 12.94
N VAL A 364 16.51 10.00 12.41
CA VAL A 364 15.79 11.18 12.90
C VAL A 364 15.36 10.97 14.34
N LYS A 365 15.80 11.89 15.20
CA LYS A 365 15.46 11.93 16.63
C LYS A 365 14.40 12.99 16.93
N SER A 366 14.39 14.07 16.14
CA SER A 366 13.50 15.20 16.32
C SER A 366 12.97 15.68 14.97
N PHE A 367 11.67 15.89 14.93
CA PHE A 367 10.92 16.48 13.83
C PHE A 367 10.13 17.68 14.36
N SER A 368 10.26 18.83 13.70
CA SER A 368 9.57 20.06 14.08
C SER A 368 8.88 20.72 12.89
N ILE A 369 7.78 21.42 13.18
CA ILE A 369 7.08 22.26 12.21
C ILE A 369 7.06 23.68 12.78
N ASP A 370 7.57 24.63 12.00
CA ASP A 370 7.58 26.05 12.31
C ASP A 370 6.45 26.75 11.56
N PHE A 371 5.55 27.37 12.33
CA PHE A 371 4.36 28.09 11.89
C PHE A 371 4.51 29.62 12.01
N ASN A 372 5.72 30.15 12.23
CA ASN A 372 5.93 31.59 12.47
C ASN A 372 5.46 32.51 11.33
N GLN A 373 5.31 31.98 10.11
CA GLN A 373 4.83 32.72 8.93
C GLN A 373 3.37 32.39 8.56
N THR A 374 2.67 31.62 9.39
CA THR A 374 1.28 31.19 9.16
C THR A 374 0.37 31.68 10.28
N THR A 375 -0.92 31.88 9.96
CA THR A 375 -1.96 32.15 10.95
C THR A 375 -2.53 30.87 11.54
N LYS A 376 -2.41 29.76 10.81
CA LYS A 376 -2.76 28.42 11.28
C LYS A 376 -1.57 27.73 11.93
N ASP A 377 -1.86 26.86 12.89
CA ASP A 377 -0.91 26.04 13.64
C ASP A 377 -1.08 24.53 13.35
N ILE A 378 -1.69 24.19 12.21
CA ILE A 378 -1.95 22.82 11.78
C ILE A 378 -1.47 22.62 10.35
N LEU A 379 -0.80 21.50 10.11
CA LEU A 379 -0.46 21.00 8.78
C LEU A 379 -1.23 19.72 8.49
N HIS A 380 -1.88 19.66 7.33
CA HIS A 380 -2.48 18.43 6.82
C HIS A 380 -1.53 17.70 5.88
N VAL A 381 -1.37 16.39 6.08
CA VAL A 381 -0.59 15.51 5.19
C VAL A 381 -1.29 14.19 4.95
N ASP A 382 -1.61 13.81 3.71
CA ASP A 382 -2.32 12.53 3.49
C ASP A 382 -1.51 11.33 4.03
N VAL A 383 -0.26 11.17 3.57
CA VAL A 383 0.58 10.03 3.94
C VAL A 383 1.89 10.50 4.54
N ILE A 384 2.12 10.11 5.79
CA ILE A 384 3.37 10.33 6.52
C ILE A 384 4.01 8.99 6.82
N ASP A 385 5.23 8.78 6.34
CA ASP A 385 6.07 7.64 6.73
C ASP A 385 7.34 8.14 7.40
N MET A 386 7.43 7.91 8.71
CA MET A 386 8.62 8.18 9.54
C MET A 386 9.08 6.87 10.22
N SER A 387 8.76 5.72 9.62
CA SER A 387 9.12 4.41 10.17
C SER A 387 10.63 4.18 10.14
N HIS A 388 11.11 3.18 10.90
CA HIS A 388 12.51 2.75 10.89
C HIS A 388 13.50 3.91 11.17
N SER A 389 13.15 4.76 12.13
CA SER A 389 13.92 5.94 12.49
C SER A 389 14.36 5.88 13.98
N ARG A 390 14.61 7.02 14.62
CA ARG A 390 15.06 7.10 16.02
C ARG A 390 14.24 8.07 16.85
N LEU A 391 12.99 8.30 16.49
CA LEU A 391 12.09 9.20 17.22
C LEU A 391 11.88 8.69 18.65
N GLU A 392 11.98 9.61 19.61
CA GLU A 392 11.78 9.32 21.04
C GLU A 392 10.48 9.93 21.59
N THR A 393 9.96 11.00 20.95
CA THR A 393 8.71 11.68 21.30
C THR A 393 7.84 11.92 20.06
N LEU A 394 6.56 12.28 20.28
CA LEU A 394 5.59 12.64 19.23
C LEU A 394 4.95 14.01 19.51
N ASP A 395 5.74 14.97 19.99
CA ASP A 395 5.22 16.30 20.38
C ASP A 395 4.59 17.07 19.19
N PHE A 396 4.97 16.71 17.97
CA PHE A 396 4.44 17.25 16.73
C PHE A 396 3.03 16.75 16.38
N LEU A 397 2.55 15.67 17.00
CA LEU A 397 1.27 15.03 16.65
C LEU A 397 0.08 15.99 16.79
N LYS A 398 0.14 16.93 17.76
CA LYS A 398 -0.91 17.93 18.00
C LYS A 398 -1.03 18.98 16.89
N TYR A 399 -0.04 19.10 16.03
CA TYR A 399 0.00 20.05 14.91
C TYR A 399 -0.27 19.38 13.56
N LEU A 400 -0.61 18.10 13.55
CA LEU A 400 -0.78 17.31 12.33
C LEU A 400 -2.18 16.71 12.23
N THR A 401 -2.74 16.83 11.04
CA THR A 401 -3.85 15.97 10.59
C THR A 401 -3.34 15.13 9.42
N PHE A 402 -3.81 13.89 9.30
CA PHE A 402 -3.28 12.97 8.30
C PHE A 402 -4.30 11.95 7.84
N TYR A 403 -4.06 11.26 6.71
CA TYR A 403 -4.78 10.02 6.38
C TYR A 403 -4.08 8.79 6.94
N THR A 404 -2.76 8.72 6.81
CA THR A 404 -1.92 7.67 7.39
C THR A 404 -0.66 8.27 8.00
N LEU A 405 -0.35 7.87 9.23
CA LEU A 405 0.90 8.18 9.91
C LEU A 405 1.56 6.88 10.38
N ASP A 406 2.70 6.56 9.78
CA ASP A 406 3.55 5.44 10.21
C ASP A 406 4.78 5.96 10.98
N VAL A 407 4.84 5.62 12.25
CA VAL A 407 5.98 5.87 13.15
C VAL A 407 6.46 4.55 13.79
N SER A 408 6.21 3.42 13.12
CA SER A 408 6.66 2.11 13.58
C SER A 408 8.19 1.98 13.54
N TYR A 409 8.75 1.01 14.27
CA TYR A 409 10.21 0.78 14.31
C TYR A 409 11.02 2.02 14.72
N ASN A 410 10.52 2.78 15.69
CA ASN A 410 11.21 3.92 16.30
C ASN A 410 11.68 3.59 17.72
N ARG A 411 12.03 4.61 18.51
CA ARG A 411 12.54 4.48 19.90
C ARG A 411 11.59 5.09 20.92
N LEU A 412 10.29 5.12 20.60
CA LEU A 412 9.27 5.68 21.48
C LEU A 412 9.21 4.85 22.77
N LYS A 413 9.24 5.54 23.93
CA LYS A 413 9.21 4.89 25.27
C LYS A 413 7.98 5.30 26.09
N ILE A 414 7.71 6.60 26.14
CA ILE A 414 6.60 7.18 26.90
C ILE A 414 5.94 8.19 25.98
N ILE A 415 4.63 8.02 25.79
CA ILE A 415 3.80 8.98 25.07
C ILE A 415 2.77 9.52 26.05
N ASP A 416 2.75 10.84 26.22
CA ASP A 416 1.77 11.54 27.04
C ASP A 416 1.31 12.81 26.32
N VAL A 417 0.31 12.65 25.44
CA VAL A 417 -0.27 13.74 24.67
C VAL A 417 -1.66 14.04 25.24
N ASN A 418 -1.71 15.03 26.12
CA ASN A 418 -2.85 15.25 27.02
C ASN A 418 -4.15 15.66 26.33
N GLN A 419 -4.10 16.48 25.28
CA GLN A 419 -5.27 16.92 24.52
C GLN A 419 -4.85 17.26 23.09
N ILE A 420 -5.53 16.66 22.11
CA ILE A 420 -5.43 16.99 20.68
C ILE A 420 -6.79 17.53 20.25
N HIS A 421 -6.81 18.81 19.86
CA HIS A 421 -8.00 19.51 19.39
C HIS A 421 -7.82 19.92 17.93
N PHE A 422 -8.75 19.53 17.07
CA PHE A 422 -8.81 19.97 15.68
C PHE A 422 -9.98 20.93 15.48
N PRO A 423 -9.74 22.12 14.88
CA PRO A 423 -10.80 23.09 14.58
C PRO A 423 -11.87 22.47 13.68
N HIS A 424 -13.14 22.67 14.03
CA HIS A 424 -14.26 22.18 13.22
C HIS A 424 -14.25 22.80 11.82
N GLY A 425 -14.53 21.98 10.80
CA GLY A 425 -14.70 22.44 9.42
C GLY A 425 -13.41 22.66 8.62
N MET A 426 -12.23 22.24 9.13
CA MET A 426 -10.99 22.41 8.37
C MET A 426 -10.83 21.45 7.20
N TYR A 427 -11.35 20.23 7.25
CA TYR A 427 -11.41 19.28 6.13
C TYR A 427 -12.59 18.36 6.43
N GLU A 428 -13.36 17.92 5.43
CA GLU A 428 -14.48 16.99 5.65
C GLU A 428 -13.98 15.76 6.43
N LEU A 429 -14.55 15.57 7.62
CA LEU A 429 -14.08 14.82 8.80
C LEU A 429 -14.08 13.28 8.60
N LEU A 430 -13.44 12.80 7.53
CA LEU A 430 -13.27 11.37 7.18
C LEU A 430 -11.80 11.00 6.91
N SER A 431 -10.85 11.88 7.21
CA SER A 431 -9.47 11.73 6.73
C SER A 431 -8.60 10.82 7.59
N MET A 432 -8.60 10.89 8.92
CA MET A 432 -7.65 10.11 9.76
C MET A 432 -7.94 8.61 9.80
N ASN A 433 -7.26 7.85 8.94
CA ASN A 433 -7.45 6.41 8.82
C ASN A 433 -6.52 5.61 9.74
N LEU A 434 -5.20 5.76 9.62
CA LEU A 434 -4.24 4.89 10.30
C LEU A 434 -3.19 5.66 11.08
N LEU A 435 -3.03 5.29 12.36
CA LEU A 435 -1.88 5.63 13.19
C LEU A 435 -1.13 4.35 13.57
N ASN A 436 0.04 4.14 12.98
CA ASN A 436 0.89 2.98 13.25
C ASN A 436 2.02 3.35 14.21
N LEU A 437 1.91 2.88 15.45
CA LEU A 437 2.88 3.02 16.55
C LEU A 437 3.53 1.67 16.90
N SER A 438 3.40 0.67 16.04
CA SER A 438 3.88 -0.68 16.30
C SER A 438 5.40 -0.78 16.39
N SER A 439 5.91 -1.90 16.90
CA SER A 439 7.35 -2.22 16.87
C SER A 439 8.23 -1.14 17.51
N ASN A 440 7.77 -0.56 18.62
CA ASN A 440 8.49 0.43 19.41
C ASN A 440 8.88 -0.18 20.78
N SER A 441 9.40 0.64 21.70
CA SER A 441 9.76 0.20 23.06
C SER A 441 8.87 0.84 24.13
N MET A 442 7.61 1.12 23.80
CA MET A 442 6.75 1.90 24.67
C MET A 442 6.33 1.12 25.92
N GLU A 443 6.42 1.75 27.09
CA GLU A 443 5.91 1.20 28.35
C GLU A 443 4.59 1.86 28.79
N PHE A 444 4.37 3.10 28.37
CA PHE A 444 3.21 3.90 28.73
C PHE A 444 2.73 4.72 27.54
N ILE A 445 1.42 4.68 27.29
CA ILE A 445 0.76 5.57 26.34
C ILE A 445 -0.46 6.24 26.96
N ARG A 446 -0.54 7.56 26.81
CA ARG A 446 -1.74 8.37 27.00
C ARG A 446 -1.93 9.29 25.79
N ILE A 447 -3.05 9.13 25.09
CA ILE A 447 -3.47 10.07 24.04
C ILE A 447 -4.97 10.34 24.20
N ASN A 448 -5.32 11.62 24.14
CA ASN A 448 -6.70 12.08 24.23
C ASN A 448 -7.03 12.99 23.05
N TRP A 449 -7.90 12.49 22.17
CA TRP A 449 -8.47 13.21 21.06
C TRP A 449 -9.86 13.73 21.44
N GLU A 450 -10.06 15.05 21.38
CA GLU A 450 -11.34 15.66 21.79
C GLU A 450 -12.47 15.42 20.79
N ASN A 451 -12.19 15.64 19.50
CA ASN A 451 -13.21 15.64 18.44
C ASN A 451 -13.03 14.44 17.50
N GLU A 452 -11.84 14.29 16.91
CA GLU A 452 -11.53 13.24 15.94
C GLU A 452 -10.27 12.48 16.34
N SER A 453 -10.31 11.17 16.13
CA SER A 453 -9.23 10.21 16.35
C SER A 453 -9.01 9.33 15.11
N PRO A 454 -7.83 8.71 14.94
CA PRO A 454 -7.60 7.76 13.86
C PRO A 454 -8.58 6.59 13.90
N HIS A 455 -9.10 6.17 12.73
CA HIS A 455 -9.99 5.01 12.61
C HIS A 455 -9.32 3.71 13.08
N THR A 456 -8.03 3.56 12.81
CA THR A 456 -7.20 2.43 13.23
C THR A 456 -5.98 2.93 13.99
N ILE A 457 -5.77 2.37 15.18
CA ILE A 457 -4.58 2.60 15.99
C ILE A 457 -3.87 1.27 16.18
N ASP A 458 -2.62 1.19 15.72
CA ASP A 458 -1.77 0.02 15.90
C ASP A 458 -0.70 0.29 16.96
N LEU A 459 -0.79 -0.41 18.09
CA LEU A 459 0.14 -0.39 19.21
C LEU A 459 0.82 -1.74 19.41
N SER A 460 0.79 -2.60 18.40
CA SER A 460 1.35 -3.94 18.49
C SER A 460 2.86 -3.94 18.70
N GLU A 461 3.41 -5.05 19.18
CA GLU A 461 4.85 -5.29 19.29
C GLU A 461 5.59 -4.21 20.11
N ASN A 462 4.96 -3.76 21.20
CA ASN A 462 5.54 -2.83 22.16
C ASN A 462 5.78 -3.52 23.53
N ASN A 463 6.18 -2.75 24.54
CA ASN A 463 6.39 -3.21 25.90
C ASN A 463 5.36 -2.61 26.89
N LEU A 464 4.13 -2.37 26.42
CA LEU A 464 3.17 -1.57 27.18
C LEU A 464 2.85 -2.20 28.53
N LYS A 465 2.90 -1.40 29.58
CA LYS A 465 2.40 -1.71 30.93
C LYS A 465 1.08 -0.98 31.19
N SER A 466 0.88 0.15 30.52
CA SER A 466 -0.32 0.98 30.65
C SER A 466 -0.70 1.61 29.32
N ALA A 467 -1.99 1.58 28.99
CA ALA A 467 -2.59 2.20 27.82
C ALA A 467 -3.83 3.01 28.22
N LYS A 468 -3.82 4.30 27.88
CA LYS A 468 -4.90 5.25 28.16
C LYS A 468 -5.27 5.97 26.87
N LEU A 469 -6.37 5.60 26.24
CA LEU A 469 -6.79 6.17 24.95
C LEU A 469 -8.21 6.72 25.06
N GLN A 470 -8.42 7.93 24.54
CA GLN A 470 -9.73 8.56 24.44
C GLN A 470 -9.89 9.18 23.04
N GLY A 471 -11.03 8.94 22.39
CA GLY A 471 -11.31 9.45 21.05
C GLY A 471 -12.69 9.00 20.53
N GLN A 472 -13.26 9.76 19.59
CA GLN A 472 -14.67 9.57 19.17
C GLN A 472 -14.86 8.69 17.92
N SER A 473 -13.81 8.46 17.13
CA SER A 473 -13.91 7.86 15.79
C SER A 473 -13.07 6.60 15.57
N THR A 474 -12.36 6.08 16.57
CA THR A 474 -11.57 4.85 16.42
C THR A 474 -12.45 3.60 16.35
N TYR A 475 -12.31 2.83 15.26
CA TYR A 475 -13.02 1.56 15.03
C TYR A 475 -12.15 0.33 15.30
N SER A 476 -10.82 0.45 15.17
CA SER A 476 -9.89 -0.67 15.27
C SER A 476 -8.72 -0.34 16.18
N LEU A 477 -8.45 -1.23 17.14
CA LEU A 477 -7.32 -1.12 18.08
C LEU A 477 -6.53 -2.42 18.11
N LEU A 478 -5.24 -2.33 17.76
CA LEU A 478 -4.32 -3.45 17.79
C LEU A 478 -3.34 -3.28 18.96
N LEU A 479 -3.33 -4.23 19.88
CA LEU A 479 -2.48 -4.24 21.08
C LEU A 479 -1.68 -5.55 21.19
N ASN A 480 -1.65 -6.35 20.12
CA ASN A 480 -1.03 -7.66 20.16
C ASN A 480 0.47 -7.60 20.47
N GLN A 481 0.96 -8.67 21.10
CA GLN A 481 2.35 -8.84 21.50
C GLN A 481 2.86 -7.87 22.58
N ASN A 482 1.97 -7.16 23.30
CA ASN A 482 2.32 -6.39 24.49
C ASN A 482 2.30 -7.27 25.75
N ARG A 483 3.33 -8.11 25.93
CA ARG A 483 3.34 -9.16 26.97
C ARG A 483 3.25 -8.68 28.42
N ASN A 484 3.57 -7.41 28.68
CA ASN A 484 3.48 -6.79 30.02
C ASN A 484 2.16 -6.02 30.24
N LEU A 485 1.29 -5.96 29.24
CA LEU A 485 0.03 -5.22 29.32
C LEU A 485 -1.01 -6.10 29.98
N SER A 486 -1.57 -5.62 31.10
CA SER A 486 -2.68 -6.27 31.77
C SER A 486 -3.92 -5.40 31.72
N ILE A 487 -5.09 -6.02 31.55
CA ILE A 487 -6.38 -5.33 31.56
C ILE A 487 -6.80 -5.10 33.01
N LYS A 488 -6.48 -3.91 33.53
CA LYS A 488 -6.81 -3.48 34.89
C LYS A 488 -7.20 -2.00 34.87
N PRO A 489 -8.13 -1.55 35.72
CA PRO A 489 -8.70 -0.20 35.64
C PRO A 489 -7.66 0.92 35.87
N THR A 490 -6.57 0.65 36.58
CA THR A 490 -5.51 1.64 36.83
C THR A 490 -4.57 1.85 35.63
N THR A 491 -4.38 0.81 34.81
CA THR A 491 -3.38 0.77 33.73
C THR A 491 -4.01 0.68 32.34
N PHE A 492 -5.27 0.30 32.23
CA PHE A 492 -5.96 0.09 30.96
C PHE A 492 -7.27 0.89 30.97
N ILE A 493 -7.26 2.04 30.31
CA ILE A 493 -8.40 2.96 30.23
C ILE A 493 -8.63 3.27 28.76
N ILE A 494 -9.67 2.68 28.17
CA ILE A 494 -10.00 2.85 26.75
C ILE A 494 -11.40 3.44 26.66
N ASP A 495 -11.48 4.69 26.26
CA ASP A 495 -12.72 5.43 26.01
C ASP A 495 -12.86 5.68 24.50
N LEU A 496 -13.24 4.62 23.79
CA LEU A 496 -13.40 4.58 22.33
C LEU A 496 -14.80 4.01 22.00
N PRO A 497 -15.87 4.83 21.99
CA PRO A 497 -17.25 4.35 21.93
C PRO A 497 -17.62 3.66 20.61
N LEU A 498 -16.90 3.94 19.54
CA LEU A 498 -17.11 3.33 18.22
C LEU A 498 -16.24 2.09 17.96
N LEU A 499 -15.46 1.62 18.94
CA LEU A 499 -14.54 0.50 18.74
C LEU A 499 -15.28 -0.79 18.37
N ARG A 500 -14.90 -1.39 17.24
CA ARG A 500 -15.48 -2.63 16.69
C ARG A 500 -14.49 -3.79 16.65
N TYR A 501 -13.21 -3.50 16.47
CA TYR A 501 -12.15 -4.52 16.36
C TYR A 501 -11.11 -4.30 17.45
N LEU A 502 -10.88 -5.32 18.27
CA LEU A 502 -9.91 -5.30 19.35
C LEU A 502 -9.02 -6.54 19.32
N ASN A 503 -7.71 -6.33 19.10
CA ASN A 503 -6.72 -7.39 19.11
C ASN A 503 -5.84 -7.32 20.36
N LEU A 504 -6.04 -8.28 21.26
CA LEU A 504 -5.34 -8.44 22.54
C LEU A 504 -4.54 -9.76 22.58
N ASN A 505 -4.05 -10.21 21.42
CA ASN A 505 -3.25 -11.43 21.36
C ASN A 505 -1.91 -11.26 22.12
N SER A 506 -1.48 -12.27 22.87
CA SER A 506 -0.15 -12.28 23.53
C SER A 506 0.10 -11.10 24.49
N ILE A 507 -0.88 -10.78 25.33
CA ILE A 507 -0.76 -9.83 26.44
C ILE A 507 -0.68 -10.58 27.79
N GLN A 508 -0.64 -9.85 28.92
CA GLN A 508 -0.79 -10.45 30.24
C GLN A 508 -2.29 -10.61 30.60
N PHE A 509 -2.93 -11.64 30.05
CA PHE A 509 -4.34 -11.96 30.29
C PHE A 509 -4.51 -13.22 31.16
N ASP A 510 -4.64 -13.00 32.48
CA ASP A 510 -4.66 -14.08 33.48
C ASP A 510 -6.06 -14.67 33.78
N SER A 511 -7.14 -13.94 33.46
CA SER A 511 -8.53 -14.28 33.77
C SER A 511 -9.52 -13.56 32.83
N PHE A 512 -10.59 -14.25 32.43
CA PHE A 512 -11.71 -13.67 31.68
C PHE A 512 -12.46 -12.58 32.43
N GLU A 513 -12.46 -12.59 33.77
CA GLU A 513 -13.11 -11.57 34.60
C GLU A 513 -12.56 -10.16 34.32
N ASN A 514 -11.31 -10.06 33.84
CA ASN A 514 -10.71 -8.78 33.48
C ASN A 514 -11.41 -8.09 32.30
N LEU A 515 -12.23 -8.81 31.51
CA LEU A 515 -13.00 -8.21 30.42
C LEU A 515 -14.11 -7.27 30.92
N ILE A 516 -14.46 -7.32 32.22
CA ILE A 516 -15.42 -6.39 32.82
C ILE A 516 -15.04 -4.92 32.62
N TYR A 517 -13.74 -4.64 32.52
CA TYR A 517 -13.21 -3.30 32.32
C TYR A 517 -13.37 -2.79 30.87
N LEU A 518 -13.84 -3.64 29.95
CA LEU A 518 -14.12 -3.30 28.56
C LEU A 518 -15.62 -3.12 28.29
N HIS A 519 -16.48 -3.29 29.29
CA HIS A 519 -17.94 -3.28 29.10
C HIS A 519 -18.51 -1.92 28.63
N ASN A 520 -17.74 -0.84 28.73
CA ASN A 520 -18.12 0.46 28.16
C ASN A 520 -18.10 0.45 26.62
N ILE A 521 -17.41 -0.49 25.99
CA ILE A 521 -17.38 -0.65 24.53
C ILE A 521 -18.62 -1.44 24.12
N SER A 522 -19.67 -0.79 23.64
CA SER A 522 -20.95 -1.44 23.31
C SER A 522 -20.97 -2.11 21.93
N ASN A 523 -20.15 -1.63 20.99
CA ASN A 523 -20.21 -1.98 19.57
C ASN A 523 -19.14 -2.98 19.12
N MET A 524 -18.66 -3.85 20.00
CA MET A 524 -17.58 -4.78 19.68
C MET A 524 -18.02 -5.88 18.71
N HIS A 525 -17.40 -5.96 17.52
CA HIS A 525 -17.69 -6.96 16.50
C HIS A 525 -16.65 -8.08 16.48
N THR A 526 -15.37 -7.77 16.69
CA THR A 526 -14.26 -8.73 16.65
C THR A 526 -13.40 -8.57 17.88
N LEU A 527 -13.17 -9.69 18.60
CA LEU A 527 -12.28 -9.76 19.74
C LEU A 527 -11.28 -10.91 19.57
N LEU A 528 -9.99 -10.59 19.61
CA LEU A 528 -8.91 -11.56 19.52
C LEU A 528 -8.14 -11.61 20.84
N LEU A 529 -8.02 -12.79 21.43
CA LEU A 529 -7.37 -13.04 22.73
C LEU A 529 -6.40 -14.22 22.64
N ASN A 530 -5.87 -14.50 21.45
CA ASN A 530 -5.01 -15.65 21.18
C ASN A 530 -3.68 -15.58 21.95
N ASN A 531 -3.07 -16.75 22.19
CA ASN A 531 -1.73 -16.88 22.77
C ASN A 531 -1.56 -16.21 24.14
N ASN A 532 -2.63 -16.19 24.93
CA ASN A 532 -2.64 -15.68 26.30
C ASN A 532 -2.56 -16.84 27.32
N GLN A 533 -2.09 -16.57 28.53
CA GLN A 533 -1.90 -17.62 29.55
C GLN A 533 -2.78 -17.39 30.77
N LEU A 534 -3.84 -18.20 30.89
CA LEU A 534 -4.76 -18.16 32.01
C LEU A 534 -4.16 -18.86 33.24
N LYS A 535 -4.38 -18.27 34.42
CA LYS A 535 -4.06 -18.93 35.69
C LYS A 535 -4.93 -20.18 35.85
N LYS A 536 -4.38 -21.24 36.46
CA LYS A 536 -5.05 -22.55 36.61
C LYS A 536 -6.51 -22.47 37.09
N GLN A 537 -6.80 -21.61 38.05
CA GLN A 537 -8.14 -21.44 38.62
C GLN A 537 -9.16 -20.76 37.69
N HIS A 538 -8.69 -20.07 36.63
CA HIS A 538 -9.51 -19.33 35.66
C HIS A 538 -9.55 -19.99 34.27
N ARG A 539 -9.17 -21.28 34.16
CA ARG A 539 -9.17 -22.05 32.91
C ARG A 539 -10.54 -22.64 32.52
N THR A 540 -11.60 -22.18 33.19
CA THR A 540 -12.98 -22.50 32.85
C THR A 540 -13.63 -21.25 32.29
N LEU A 541 -14.06 -21.29 31.03
CA LEU A 541 -14.74 -20.17 30.38
C LEU A 541 -16.24 -20.20 30.71
N ASN A 542 -16.71 -19.18 31.41
CA ASN A 542 -18.13 -18.85 31.47
C ASN A 542 -18.45 -17.83 30.37
N TRP A 543 -19.30 -18.23 29.43
CA TRP A 543 -19.62 -17.42 28.26
C TRP A 543 -20.42 -16.15 28.58
N SER A 544 -21.10 -16.07 29.74
CA SER A 544 -21.84 -14.86 30.13
C SER A 544 -20.94 -13.62 30.24
N ILE A 545 -19.62 -13.81 30.33
CA ILE A 545 -18.65 -12.70 30.32
C ILE A 545 -18.72 -11.88 29.03
N PHE A 546 -19.15 -12.48 27.92
CA PHE A 546 -19.30 -11.80 26.62
C PHE A 546 -20.70 -11.19 26.42
N TYR A 547 -21.59 -11.31 27.42
CA TYR A 547 -22.98 -10.83 27.31
C TYR A 547 -23.08 -9.35 26.93
N PRO A 548 -22.22 -8.42 27.37
CA PRO A 548 -22.28 -7.03 26.91
C PRO A 548 -22.19 -6.85 25.38
N TRP A 549 -21.64 -7.84 24.67
CA TRP A 549 -21.48 -7.84 23.21
C TRP A 549 -22.37 -8.87 22.50
N HIS A 550 -23.36 -9.46 23.18
CA HIS A 550 -24.21 -10.53 22.61
C HIS A 550 -24.88 -10.15 21.28
N ASN A 551 -25.30 -8.88 21.14
CA ASN A 551 -25.96 -8.37 19.93
C ASN A 551 -25.00 -7.80 18.87
N THR A 552 -23.69 -7.75 19.13
CA THR A 552 -22.73 -7.06 18.24
C THR A 552 -21.55 -7.96 17.84
N LEU A 553 -21.16 -8.90 18.70
CA LEU A 553 -20.01 -9.78 18.48
C LEU A 553 -20.28 -10.74 17.33
N THR A 554 -19.41 -10.69 16.33
CA THR A 554 -19.45 -11.54 15.12
C THR A 554 -18.30 -12.55 15.09
N HIS A 555 -17.12 -12.16 15.59
CA HIS A 555 -15.91 -12.97 15.53
C HIS A 555 -15.20 -12.97 16.90
N LEU A 556 -14.93 -14.17 17.42
CA LEU A 556 -14.15 -14.37 18.64
C LEU A 556 -13.04 -15.39 18.42
N SER A 557 -11.81 -15.03 18.76
CA SER A 557 -10.66 -15.93 18.67
C SER A 557 -9.99 -16.10 20.03
N LEU A 558 -9.87 -17.36 20.46
CA LEU A 558 -9.34 -17.82 21.74
C LEU A 558 -8.31 -18.95 21.53
N GLN A 559 -7.53 -18.87 20.46
CA GLN A 559 -6.52 -19.88 20.12
C GLN A 559 -5.39 -19.89 21.16
N ASN A 560 -4.94 -21.08 21.56
CA ASN A 560 -3.80 -21.25 22.46
C ASN A 560 -3.88 -20.37 23.74
N ILE A 561 -5.04 -20.32 24.40
CA ILE A 561 -5.28 -19.52 25.60
C ILE A 561 -5.13 -20.30 26.92
N SER A 562 -4.62 -21.54 26.87
CA SER A 562 -4.55 -22.49 28.00
C SER A 562 -5.92 -22.85 28.62
N LEU A 563 -6.99 -22.80 27.82
CA LEU A 563 -8.35 -23.16 28.24
C LEU A 563 -8.48 -24.67 28.49
N GLU A 564 -9.14 -25.06 29.58
CA GLU A 564 -9.36 -26.48 29.92
C GLU A 564 -10.83 -26.89 29.83
N ASN A 565 -11.75 -26.03 30.29
CA ASN A 565 -13.18 -26.34 30.31
C ASN A 565 -14.01 -25.14 29.84
N ILE A 566 -15.22 -25.42 29.36
CA ILE A 566 -16.25 -24.44 29.05
C ILE A 566 -17.46 -24.76 29.94
N ASP A 567 -18.15 -23.73 30.44
CA ASP A 567 -19.34 -23.95 31.28
C ASP A 567 -20.51 -24.53 30.44
N SER A 568 -21.10 -25.61 30.96
CA SER A 568 -22.16 -26.38 30.32
C SER A 568 -23.56 -25.72 30.38
N GLY A 569 -23.73 -24.65 31.17
CA GLY A 569 -25.01 -23.99 31.43
C GLY A 569 -25.42 -22.88 30.45
N VAL A 570 -24.62 -22.62 29.41
CA VAL A 570 -24.78 -21.42 28.57
C VAL A 570 -25.74 -21.66 27.40
N SER A 571 -26.68 -20.74 27.19
CA SER A 571 -27.42 -20.63 25.92
C SER A 571 -26.74 -19.65 24.97
N LEU A 572 -26.35 -20.11 23.78
CA LEU A 572 -25.81 -19.24 22.72
C LEU A 572 -26.90 -18.59 21.86
N SER A 573 -28.19 -18.78 22.20
CA SER A 573 -29.32 -18.23 21.44
C SER A 573 -29.34 -16.70 21.39
N GLU A 574 -28.76 -16.05 22.40
CA GLU A 574 -28.71 -14.59 22.53
C GLU A 574 -27.58 -13.96 21.71
N TYR A 575 -26.62 -14.77 21.20
CA TYR A 575 -25.49 -14.33 20.39
C TYR A 575 -25.82 -14.42 18.90
N CYS A 576 -26.85 -13.70 18.48
CA CYS A 576 -27.49 -13.90 17.18
C CYS A 576 -26.62 -13.49 15.97
N HIS A 577 -25.67 -12.58 16.18
CA HIS A 577 -24.71 -12.12 15.17
C HIS A 577 -23.39 -12.89 15.16
N LEU A 578 -23.18 -13.81 16.11
CA LEU A 578 -21.93 -14.56 16.22
C LEU A 578 -21.78 -15.57 15.07
N LEU A 579 -20.73 -15.39 14.27
CA LEU A 579 -20.42 -16.19 13.09
C LEU A 579 -19.23 -17.11 13.33
N THR A 580 -18.18 -16.62 13.98
CA THR A 580 -16.95 -17.41 14.16
C THR A 580 -16.52 -17.46 15.62
N VAL A 581 -16.16 -18.67 16.06
CA VAL A 581 -15.51 -18.91 17.34
C VAL A 581 -14.34 -19.85 17.12
N ASP A 582 -13.15 -19.42 17.52
CA ASP A 582 -11.93 -20.19 17.31
C ASP A 582 -11.25 -20.56 18.63
N PHE A 583 -11.09 -21.86 18.85
CA PHE A 583 -10.40 -22.50 19.97
C PHE A 583 -9.22 -23.37 19.52
N PHE A 584 -8.71 -23.23 18.29
CA PHE A 584 -7.58 -24.03 17.81
C PHE A 584 -6.36 -23.95 18.73
N SER A 585 -5.56 -25.03 18.72
CA SER A 585 -4.35 -25.15 19.53
C SER A 585 -4.54 -25.09 21.05
N ASN A 586 -5.78 -25.22 21.57
CA ASN A 586 -6.03 -25.45 22.99
C ASN A 586 -5.96 -26.94 23.33
N THR A 587 -4.75 -27.46 23.50
CA THR A 587 -4.48 -28.91 23.66
C THR A 587 -5.10 -29.56 24.90
N HIS A 588 -5.51 -28.77 25.89
CA HIS A 588 -6.10 -29.26 27.15
C HIS A 588 -7.62 -29.08 27.22
N LEU A 589 -8.24 -28.52 26.18
CA LEU A 589 -9.69 -28.31 26.15
C LEU A 589 -10.41 -29.66 26.12
N LYS A 590 -11.27 -29.91 27.11
CA LYS A 590 -12.05 -31.15 27.15
C LYS A 590 -13.17 -31.13 26.12
N CYS A 591 -13.09 -32.04 25.16
CA CYS A 591 -14.18 -32.29 24.21
C CYS A 591 -15.26 -33.21 24.81
N ASP A 592 -16.03 -32.70 25.78
CA ASP A 592 -17.11 -33.43 26.44
C ASP A 592 -18.49 -32.77 26.20
N CYS A 593 -19.49 -33.14 27.01
CA CYS A 593 -20.86 -32.63 26.89
C CYS A 593 -21.02 -31.14 27.18
N SER A 594 -20.02 -30.47 27.73
CA SER A 594 -20.02 -29.01 27.91
C SER A 594 -20.02 -28.25 26.57
N LEU A 595 -19.57 -28.85 25.46
CA LEU A 595 -19.56 -28.23 24.13
C LEU A 595 -20.90 -28.29 23.39
N LYS A 596 -21.92 -28.95 23.98
CA LYS A 596 -23.25 -29.10 23.37
C LYS A 596 -23.90 -27.77 22.94
N PRO A 597 -23.77 -26.65 23.68
CA PRO A 597 -24.28 -25.36 23.24
C PRO A 597 -23.71 -24.91 21.88
N PHE A 598 -22.41 -25.10 21.62
CA PHE A 598 -21.78 -24.74 20.35
C PHE A 598 -22.24 -25.64 19.20
N ILE A 599 -22.46 -26.93 19.45
CA ILE A 599 -23.06 -27.85 18.46
C ILE A 599 -24.47 -27.37 18.07
N ASN A 600 -25.27 -26.95 19.04
CA ASN A 600 -26.59 -26.39 18.76
C ASN A 600 -26.50 -25.06 18.00
N TRP A 601 -25.57 -24.19 18.37
CA TRP A 601 -25.30 -22.93 17.67
C TRP A 601 -24.88 -23.13 16.21
N LEU A 602 -24.06 -24.14 15.90
CA LEU A 602 -23.71 -24.49 14.51
C LEU A 602 -24.92 -24.97 13.69
N LYS A 603 -25.92 -25.59 14.34
CA LYS A 603 -27.14 -26.06 13.68
C LYS A 603 -28.16 -24.95 13.43
N THR A 604 -28.07 -23.82 14.14
CA THR A 604 -28.96 -22.69 13.90
C THR A 604 -28.37 -21.81 12.79
N PRO A 605 -29.13 -21.55 11.70
CA PRO A 605 -28.65 -20.67 10.65
C PRO A 605 -28.42 -19.26 11.20
N PRO A 606 -27.43 -18.51 10.69
CA PRO A 606 -27.27 -17.11 11.05
C PRO A 606 -28.45 -16.27 10.52
N LEU A 607 -28.64 -15.10 11.13
CA LEU A 607 -29.63 -14.13 10.67
C LEU A 607 -29.29 -13.68 9.22
N PRO A 608 -30.29 -13.56 8.33
CA PRO A 608 -30.07 -13.01 7.01
C PRO A 608 -29.66 -11.54 7.12
N LEU A 609 -28.49 -11.18 6.58
CA LEU A 609 -28.10 -9.78 6.36
C LEU A 609 -28.59 -9.35 4.98
N ALA A 610 -29.24 -8.19 4.90
CA ALA A 610 -29.89 -7.70 3.68
C ALA A 610 -28.93 -7.47 2.49
N ASP A 611 -27.61 -7.39 2.74
CA ASP A 611 -26.61 -6.96 1.77
C ASP A 611 -25.65 -8.08 1.28
N PHE A 612 -25.81 -9.33 1.72
CA PHE A 612 -24.92 -10.43 1.33
C PHE A 612 -25.60 -11.41 0.35
N TYR A 613 -24.97 -11.61 -0.82
CA TYR A 613 -25.44 -12.53 -1.87
C TYR A 613 -25.17 -14.02 -1.53
N GLU A 614 -24.33 -14.31 -0.54
CA GLU A 614 -24.05 -15.68 -0.08
C GLU A 614 -24.56 -15.89 1.36
N PRO A 615 -25.10 -17.09 1.70
CA PRO A 615 -25.48 -17.39 3.07
C PRO A 615 -24.22 -17.38 3.96
N LEU A 616 -24.23 -16.54 5.00
CA LEU A 616 -23.20 -16.57 6.03
C LEU A 616 -23.14 -17.96 6.64
N ASN A 617 -21.92 -18.47 6.86
CA ASN A 617 -21.71 -19.77 7.51
C ASN A 617 -21.10 -19.57 8.89
N LYS A 618 -21.58 -20.33 9.86
CA LYS A 618 -20.96 -20.39 11.19
C LYS A 618 -19.74 -21.30 11.16
N VAL A 619 -18.65 -20.85 11.79
CA VAL A 619 -17.38 -21.58 11.85
C VAL A 619 -16.96 -21.76 13.30
N LEU A 620 -16.72 -23.02 13.69
CA LEU A 620 -16.13 -23.38 14.98
C LEU A 620 -14.76 -24.02 14.73
N GLY A 621 -13.69 -23.32 15.11
CA GLY A 621 -12.34 -23.88 15.12
C GLY A 621 -12.07 -24.61 16.42
N ILE A 622 -11.85 -25.93 16.40
CA ILE A 622 -11.51 -26.70 17.60
C ILE A 622 -10.83 -28.03 17.24
N GLU A 623 -9.80 -28.40 17.99
CA GLU A 623 -9.12 -29.69 17.86
C GLU A 623 -9.76 -30.72 18.79
N CYS A 624 -10.70 -31.52 18.26
CA CYS A 624 -11.26 -32.65 18.99
C CYS A 624 -10.87 -33.98 18.34
N PRO A 625 -10.36 -34.96 19.12
CA PRO A 625 -9.99 -36.27 18.61
C PRO A 625 -11.20 -37.13 18.18
N VAL A 626 -12.42 -36.71 18.54
CA VAL A 626 -13.70 -37.35 18.18
C VAL A 626 -14.57 -36.32 17.47
N ARG A 627 -15.34 -36.74 16.45
CA ARG A 627 -16.33 -35.87 15.80
C ARG A 627 -17.34 -35.39 16.84
N LEU A 628 -17.45 -34.07 17.01
CA LEU A 628 -18.31 -33.44 18.01
C LEU A 628 -19.79 -33.86 17.89
N PHE A 629 -20.26 -34.13 16.67
CA PHE A 629 -21.64 -34.58 16.41
C PHE A 629 -21.93 -36.00 16.93
N ASP A 630 -20.91 -36.79 17.24
CA ASP A 630 -21.05 -38.18 17.71
C ASP A 630 -21.11 -38.29 19.25
N LEU A 631 -20.95 -37.17 19.98
CA LEU A 631 -21.07 -37.11 21.44
C LEU A 631 -22.52 -37.38 21.89
N LYS A 632 -22.78 -38.60 22.41
CA LYS A 632 -24.05 -38.97 23.05
C LYS A 632 -24.15 -38.36 24.46
N CYS A 633 -24.57 -37.12 24.52
CA CYS A 633 -24.81 -36.40 25.78
C CYS A 633 -26.23 -36.64 26.30
N ASP A 634 -26.36 -37.69 27.12
CA ASP A 634 -27.61 -38.03 27.78
C ASP A 634 -27.86 -37.12 28.99
N VAL A 635 -28.84 -36.23 28.85
CA VAL A 635 -29.16 -35.16 29.82
C VAL A 635 -29.62 -35.72 31.18
N ARG A 636 -29.92 -37.03 31.27
CA ARG A 636 -30.42 -37.67 32.49
C ARG A 636 -29.37 -37.95 33.57
N LYS A 637 -28.06 -37.84 33.29
CA LYS A 637 -27.02 -38.11 34.31
C LYS A 637 -26.53 -36.90 35.11
N ALA A 638 -26.83 -35.66 34.70
CA ALA A 638 -26.44 -34.46 35.44
C ALA A 638 -27.29 -34.23 36.72
N LYS A 639 -28.52 -34.76 36.78
CA LYS A 639 -29.32 -34.78 38.01
C LYS A 639 -28.93 -35.89 39.00
N LEU A 640 -28.04 -36.82 38.63
CA LEU A 640 -27.69 -37.97 39.47
C LEU A 640 -26.55 -37.70 40.48
N ARG A 641 -25.96 -36.50 40.50
CA ARG A 641 -24.98 -36.09 41.52
C ARG A 641 -25.55 -35.24 42.66
N ILE A 642 -26.85 -34.95 42.67
CA ILE A 642 -27.53 -34.29 43.80
C ILE A 642 -28.04 -35.30 44.85
N PHE A 643 -28.06 -36.61 44.55
CA PHE A 643 -28.55 -37.64 45.48
C PHE A 643 -27.48 -38.29 46.37
N ALA A 644 -26.27 -37.74 46.45
CA ALA A 644 -25.22 -38.22 47.36
C ALA A 644 -25.03 -37.34 48.62
N ALA A 645 -25.95 -36.42 48.91
CA ALA A 645 -25.96 -35.62 50.15
C ALA A 645 -27.29 -35.69 50.92
N ALA A 646 -28.20 -36.58 50.53
CA ALA A 646 -29.50 -36.75 51.18
C ALA A 646 -29.45 -37.22 52.66
N PRO A 647 -28.44 -37.98 53.15
CA PRO A 647 -28.39 -38.32 54.57
C PRO A 647 -27.86 -37.17 55.43
N ILE A 648 -27.02 -36.28 54.88
CA ILE A 648 -26.30 -35.26 55.66
C ILE A 648 -27.18 -34.02 55.88
N ILE A 649 -27.95 -33.62 54.87
CA ILE A 649 -28.89 -32.49 54.98
C ILE A 649 -30.09 -32.86 55.89
N GLY A 650 -30.56 -34.11 55.83
CA GLY A 650 -31.61 -34.61 56.75
C GLY A 650 -31.15 -34.61 58.21
N ILE A 651 -29.90 -34.99 58.48
CA ILE A 651 -29.31 -34.97 59.83
C ILE A 651 -29.09 -33.53 60.32
N LEU A 652 -28.61 -32.62 59.46
CA LEU A 652 -28.44 -31.19 59.80
C LEU A 652 -29.79 -30.50 60.09
N ILE A 653 -30.84 -30.79 59.33
CA ILE A 653 -32.18 -30.25 59.58
C ILE A 653 -32.76 -30.80 60.89
N LEU A 654 -32.55 -32.09 61.19
CA LEU A 654 -32.94 -32.68 62.47
C LEU A 654 -32.18 -32.06 63.65
N ILE A 655 -30.89 -31.81 63.52
CA ILE A 655 -30.07 -31.15 64.54
C ILE A 655 -30.52 -29.70 64.75
N VAL A 656 -30.79 -28.95 63.69
CA VAL A 656 -31.30 -27.56 63.78
C VAL A 656 -32.69 -27.51 64.41
N ILE A 657 -33.58 -28.45 64.09
CA ILE A 657 -34.91 -28.57 64.72
C ILE A 657 -34.78 -28.96 66.20
N MET A 658 -33.83 -29.81 66.56
CA MET A 658 -33.56 -30.18 67.96
C MET A 658 -33.00 -29.00 68.76
N ILE A 659 -32.08 -28.22 68.16
CA ILE A 659 -31.52 -26.99 68.74
C ILE A 659 -32.62 -25.94 68.90
N PHE A 660 -33.50 -25.76 67.92
CA PHE A 660 -34.64 -24.84 68.02
C PHE A 660 -35.65 -25.28 69.09
N LYS A 661 -35.91 -26.58 69.26
CA LYS A 661 -36.74 -27.11 70.35
C LYS A 661 -36.10 -26.91 71.74
N LEU A 662 -34.78 -27.06 71.85
CA LEU A 662 -34.02 -26.81 73.08
C LEU A 662 -34.01 -25.32 73.44
N LEU A 663 -33.80 -24.43 72.46
CA LEU A 663 -33.87 -22.97 72.64
C LEU A 663 -35.29 -22.49 72.99
N TYR A 664 -36.31 -23.04 72.34
CA TYR A 664 -37.72 -22.73 72.63
C TYR A 664 -38.14 -23.20 74.03
N SER A 665 -37.59 -24.33 74.51
CA SER A 665 -37.78 -24.81 75.88
C SER A 665 -37.02 -23.98 76.93
N TYR A 666 -35.88 -23.39 76.56
CA TYR A 666 -35.04 -22.60 77.48
C TYR A 666 -35.58 -21.17 77.68
N LEU A 667 -36.29 -20.62 76.69
CA LEU A 667 -36.83 -19.25 76.73
C LEU A 667 -38.16 -19.09 77.50
N LYS A 668 -38.70 -20.16 78.09
CA LYS A 668 -40.00 -20.13 78.78
C LYS A 668 -39.90 -20.22 80.30
N VAL A 669 -38.97 -19.49 80.94
CA VAL A 669 -38.97 -19.32 82.41
C VAL A 669 -38.45 -17.92 82.82
N LYS A 670 -39.33 -16.91 82.83
CA LYS A 670 -39.65 -16.03 83.99
C LYS A 670 -40.48 -14.80 83.57
N PRO A 671 -41.43 -14.32 84.42
CA PRO A 671 -42.40 -13.27 84.06
C PRO A 671 -42.10 -11.89 84.69
N SER A 672 -42.97 -10.92 84.39
CA SER A 672 -43.20 -9.57 84.99
C SER A 672 -42.40 -8.40 84.39
N LYS A 673 -42.90 -7.16 84.21
CA LYS A 673 -44.12 -6.42 84.59
C LYS A 673 -44.21 -5.12 83.72
N PRO A 674 -45.31 -4.33 83.75
CA PRO A 674 -45.65 -3.27 82.76
C PRO A 674 -45.24 -1.82 83.18
N TYR A 675 -45.64 -0.82 82.36
CA TYR A 675 -45.51 0.67 82.45
C TYR A 675 -44.30 1.25 81.66
N GLN A 676 -44.31 2.42 80.98
CA GLN A 676 -45.21 3.59 80.90
C GLN A 676 -44.90 4.47 79.65
N HIS A 677 -45.82 5.38 79.32
CA HIS A 677 -45.82 6.46 78.31
C HIS A 677 -44.54 7.30 78.08
N MET A 678 -44.36 7.79 76.84
CA MET A 678 -44.29 9.22 76.41
C MET A 678 -43.99 9.25 74.89
N ALA A 679 -44.89 9.79 74.03
CA ALA A 679 -44.86 11.15 73.46
C ALA A 679 -43.60 11.41 72.60
N THR A 680 -43.62 11.87 71.35
CA THR A 680 -44.62 12.62 70.57
C THR A 680 -44.15 12.75 69.10
N ASP A 681 -45.14 12.99 68.24
CA ASP A 681 -45.16 13.92 67.10
C ASP A 681 -44.55 13.61 65.71
N ASN A 682 -45.51 13.62 64.77
CA ASN A 682 -45.53 14.28 63.46
C ASN A 682 -45.40 13.42 62.19
N ASP A 683 -46.58 12.94 61.79
CA ASP A 683 -47.29 13.33 60.55
C ASP A 683 -46.74 12.89 59.19
N SER A 684 -47.28 11.75 58.78
CA SER A 684 -48.01 11.47 57.52
C SER A 684 -48.22 12.58 56.48
N ILE A 685 -48.09 12.19 55.20
CA ILE A 685 -48.98 12.47 54.04
C ILE A 685 -48.70 11.32 53.03
N ALA A 686 -49.54 10.30 52.91
CA ALA A 686 -50.78 10.18 52.12
C ALA A 686 -50.56 10.04 50.59
N LEU A 687 -50.88 8.84 50.11
CA LEU A 687 -51.10 8.44 48.72
C LEU A 687 -52.43 9.01 48.21
N THR A 688 -52.46 9.50 46.96
CA THR A 688 -53.68 9.54 46.14
C THR A 688 -53.35 9.31 44.67
N GLU A 689 -53.95 8.26 44.10
CA GLU A 689 -54.18 8.11 42.67
C GLU A 689 -55.27 9.09 42.22
N GLN A 690 -55.13 9.70 41.04
CA GLN A 690 -56.21 9.76 40.04
C GLN A 690 -55.72 10.26 38.66
N SER A 691 -56.21 9.54 37.66
CA SER A 691 -56.33 9.79 36.22
C SER A 691 -56.60 11.22 35.75
N VAL A 692 -56.19 11.56 34.50
CA VAL A 692 -57.04 12.04 33.36
C VAL A 692 -56.21 12.81 32.27
N ILE A 693 -56.21 12.26 31.04
CA ILE A 693 -56.40 12.87 29.69
C ILE A 693 -55.44 13.95 29.10
N GLN A 694 -54.93 13.60 27.90
CA GLN A 694 -54.62 14.33 26.63
C GLN A 694 -54.22 15.83 26.61
N LYS A 695 -53.12 16.12 25.87
CA LYS A 695 -52.99 16.92 24.61
C LYS A 695 -51.51 17.35 24.42
N SER A 696 -50.85 16.99 23.33
CA SER A 696 -50.72 17.67 22.01
C SER A 696 -49.82 18.92 22.00
N ASP A 697 -49.02 19.00 20.93
CA ASP A 697 -48.31 20.15 20.33
C ASP A 697 -46.92 20.48 20.93
N GLU A 698 -45.84 20.19 20.19
CA GLU A 698 -45.16 21.05 19.18
C GLU A 698 -44.32 22.18 19.81
N GLU A 699 -43.00 21.99 19.83
CA GLU A 699 -41.97 22.88 19.25
C GLU A 699 -40.62 22.15 19.16
#